data_AF-A0DK30-F1
#
_entry.id   AF-A0DK30-F1
#
_cell.length_a   1.000
_cell.length_b   1.000
_cell.length_c   1.000
_cell.angle_alpha   90.00
_cell.angle_beta   90.00
_cell.angle_gamma   90.00
#
_symmetry.space_group_name_H-M   'P 1'
#
loop_
_entity.id
_entity.type
_entity.pdbx_description
1 polymer ?
#
loop_
_entity_poly.entity_id
_entity_poly.type
_entity_poly.pdbx_seq_one_letter_code
_entity_poly.pdbx_strand_id
1 'polypeptide(L)'
;MSNSNQCKRYAQEDCREQEKCGFYFGQCIDFVDCMVFDKENCQESSYKCVSDGSKCVQIQECSDYKTENGCANKNKYNKYCFWIGGMEKKCLDATTCEGLPNYLTNHQMCKSGLDGCTISEDGYGCIKQMELCSQYLNDYQCFESNKNNCFWDSKNEKCVEKVYQNLLFTQDYQCREILKDCTTNGVHCVKRKQCIDAQNAYGCVTDAEGKKCEYHQNQCKIKSCSTAPDSLKNYQQCQDYDNLLDCVTSENKGCKIRPETCYGYAQEIDCYSIEQQDCVWYNNKCEQRQCYHAPFFFMNADCHQYGNCIGKLNGGCQMIPKQCEEILEKQFCEINYNKEKCIWLGGKYELLQCKKLKLPTYKSHQICQKASQYFTFNLNTLGCTDFLCENILEIEYCIIDSNGTFCTLNQGCVEKNCNTAPPYYDSNSKCEEWMPNCTVNNQKILIGCINKKNSCEPANQDQCYSTISGLQCKWDGYSQKFYIQQMKIVNNLKCLVVLAQLDFQELGCQNWPTDCTQMITQNQCQLNLQDGTKCFWTGTRCKLQQCSDAPKVNHTNNIECNTWLNICIFDHYYGGCKDRPNNLACSSSPNNIMYNNHQECIAWNPKCTVISSLFAEGCELKKSNCHEFIRERNCKTNINGQFCYWDDKLQKCMNEGEDNNGLTDCDKRLYGDLSHQDCEGFLPKCTVSNIGKSCSDLSSYCDYKYQQQCIINRYYFPCKWDDQNQICKYVVCTDNTTAQTEVECLRFKIWSICQLKINSNGTYGPGCEDRPTYCLFVTNPIICKLTLTYLQKRCYYFNSSCDEVLSNQCEVITDSQSNEL
;
A
#
# COMPACT_ATOMS: atom_id res chain seq x y z
N MET A 1 -15.55 27.49 43.22
CA MET A 1 -14.83 27.58 41.93
C MET A 1 -13.42 27.08 42.17
N SER A 2 -13.13 25.83 41.77
CA SER A 2 -11.82 25.19 41.95
C SER A 2 -11.01 25.39 40.67
N ASN A 3 -10.00 26.26 40.74
CA ASN A 3 -9.12 26.60 39.62
C ASN A 3 -8.06 25.49 39.49
N SER A 4 -8.33 24.50 38.62
CA SER A 4 -7.37 23.45 38.30
C SER A 4 -6.24 24.04 37.46
N ASN A 5 -5.05 24.17 38.05
CA ASN A 5 -3.84 24.65 37.39
C ASN A 5 -3.48 23.71 36.21
N GLN A 6 -3.73 24.18 34.99
CA GLN A 6 -3.57 23.41 33.74
C GLN A 6 -2.10 23.18 33.38
N CYS A 7 -1.18 23.93 33.98
CA CYS A 7 0.25 23.89 33.67
C CYS A 7 0.97 22.67 34.28
N LYS A 8 0.40 22.03 35.31
CA LYS A 8 1.01 20.86 36.00
C LYS A 8 1.24 19.62 35.12
N ARG A 9 0.65 19.58 33.92
CA ARG A 9 0.80 18.46 32.98
C ARG A 9 2.08 18.50 32.14
N TYR A 10 2.77 19.64 32.11
CA TYR A 10 3.94 19.84 31.26
C TYR A 10 5.24 19.52 32.00
N ALA A 11 6.16 18.84 31.32
CA ALA A 11 7.54 18.69 31.78
C ALA A 11 8.27 20.05 31.72
N GLN A 12 9.44 20.16 32.37
CA GLN A 12 10.19 21.43 32.49
C GLN A 12 10.45 22.11 31.13
N GLU A 13 10.91 21.33 30.13
CA GLU A 13 11.26 21.85 28.80
C GLU A 13 10.04 22.34 28.03
N ASP A 14 8.90 21.64 28.13
CA ASP A 14 7.64 22.04 27.49
C ASP A 14 7.01 23.23 28.22
N CYS A 15 7.16 23.28 29.54
CA CYS A 15 6.55 24.29 30.42
C CYS A 15 7.04 25.70 30.07
N ARG A 16 8.35 25.86 29.87
CA ARG A 16 8.95 27.17 29.57
C ARG A 16 8.51 27.75 28.24
N GLU A 17 8.01 26.92 27.32
CA GLU A 17 7.53 27.32 25.98
C GLU A 17 6.03 27.65 25.97
N GLN A 18 5.28 27.27 27.01
CA GLN A 18 3.85 27.54 27.06
C GLN A 18 3.56 29.02 27.35
N GLU A 19 2.69 29.62 26.55
CA GLU A 19 2.33 31.04 26.68
C GLU A 19 1.78 31.43 28.06
N LYS A 20 1.08 30.50 28.73
CA LYS A 20 0.38 30.71 30.01
C LYS A 20 1.04 30.00 31.19
N CYS A 21 2.23 29.42 31.02
CA CYS A 21 2.91 28.69 32.09
C CYS A 21 4.35 29.19 32.28
N GLY A 22 4.91 28.91 33.45
CA GLY A 22 6.32 29.14 33.75
C GLY A 22 6.84 28.11 34.73
N PHE A 23 8.12 27.77 34.61
CA PHE A 23 8.79 26.80 35.46
C PHE A 23 9.39 27.48 36.70
N TYR A 24 9.03 26.98 37.89
CA TYR A 24 9.49 27.54 39.16
C TYR A 24 9.68 26.44 40.20
N PHE A 25 10.90 26.32 40.75
CA PHE A 25 11.28 25.35 41.79
C PHE A 25 10.78 23.91 41.53
N GLY A 26 11.03 23.37 40.34
CA GLY A 26 10.70 21.99 40.00
C GLY A 26 9.24 21.74 39.60
N GLN A 27 8.42 22.79 39.49
CA GLN A 27 7.01 22.68 39.11
C GLN A 27 6.64 23.68 38.01
N CYS A 28 5.75 23.25 37.12
CA CYS A 28 5.15 24.14 36.13
C CYS A 28 3.90 24.83 36.72
N ILE A 29 3.96 26.15 36.82
CA ILE A 29 2.91 26.99 37.41
C ILE A 29 2.28 27.91 36.35
N ASP A 30 1.10 28.46 36.64
CA ASP A 30 0.48 29.47 35.79
C ASP A 30 1.37 30.72 35.74
N PHE A 31 1.64 31.23 34.53
CA PHE A 31 2.46 32.42 34.34
C PHE A 31 1.69 33.68 34.75
N VAL A 32 2.23 34.42 35.73
CA VAL A 32 1.66 35.69 36.19
C VAL A 32 2.56 36.87 35.82
N ASP A 33 3.83 36.83 36.24
CA ASP A 33 4.83 37.87 35.98
C ASP A 33 6.24 37.25 36.05
N CYS A 34 7.19 37.83 35.32
CA CYS A 34 8.60 37.46 35.40
C CYS A 34 9.20 37.71 36.78
N MET A 35 8.72 38.69 37.54
CA MET A 35 9.27 39.01 38.88
C MET A 35 9.10 37.87 39.91
N VAL A 36 8.31 36.85 39.59
CA VAL A 36 8.13 35.66 40.43
C VAL A 36 9.32 34.69 40.33
N PHE A 37 10.07 34.72 39.22
CA PHE A 37 11.13 33.76 38.95
C PHE A 37 12.48 34.18 39.53
N ASP A 38 13.33 33.19 39.78
CA ASP A 38 14.68 33.40 40.29
C ASP A 38 15.56 34.09 39.24
N LYS A 39 16.32 35.12 39.66
CA LYS A 39 17.12 35.97 38.78
C LYS A 39 18.18 35.23 37.96
N GLU A 40 18.62 34.05 38.43
CA GLU A 40 19.65 33.23 37.78
C GLU A 40 19.03 32.34 36.70
N ASN A 41 17.73 32.06 36.77
CA ASN A 41 17.03 31.09 35.93
C ASN A 41 15.89 31.72 35.09
N CYS A 42 15.88 33.04 34.86
CA CYS A 42 14.78 33.73 34.19
C CYS A 42 14.35 33.13 32.85
N GLN A 43 15.32 32.84 31.98
CA GLN A 43 15.07 32.29 30.63
C GLN A 43 14.68 30.81 30.68
N GLU A 44 15.11 30.07 31.72
CA GLU A 44 14.68 28.69 31.95
C GLU A 44 13.26 28.62 32.51
N SER A 45 12.84 29.64 33.26
CA SER A 45 11.51 29.76 33.81
C SER A 45 10.45 30.10 32.76
N SER A 46 10.75 30.97 31.80
CA SER A 46 9.84 31.30 30.70
C SER A 46 10.56 31.99 29.55
N TYR A 47 10.20 31.66 28.30
CA TYR A 47 10.69 32.35 27.11
C TYR A 47 10.38 33.86 27.08
N LYS A 48 9.49 34.34 27.95
CA LYS A 48 9.08 35.76 28.05
C LYS A 48 9.95 36.59 29.01
N CYS A 49 10.86 35.95 29.75
CA CYS A 49 11.60 36.57 30.84
C CYS A 49 13.10 36.59 30.61
N VAL A 50 13.74 37.69 31.02
CA VAL A 50 15.19 37.87 30.98
C VAL A 50 15.67 38.49 32.29
N SER A 51 16.95 38.32 32.61
CA SER A 51 17.54 38.91 33.82
C SER A 51 17.99 40.35 33.55
N ASP A 52 17.61 41.29 34.42
CA ASP A 52 18.18 42.64 34.44
C ASP A 52 19.44 42.74 35.32
N GLY A 53 19.92 41.60 35.84
CA GLY A 53 21.04 41.48 36.79
C GLY A 53 20.63 41.57 38.26
N SER A 54 19.46 42.13 38.57
CA SER A 54 18.90 42.19 39.93
C SER A 54 17.70 41.26 40.09
N LYS A 55 16.85 41.16 39.07
CA LYS A 55 15.62 40.37 39.03
C LYS A 55 15.27 39.93 37.60
N CYS A 56 14.30 39.04 37.49
CA CYS A 56 13.70 38.73 36.19
C CYS A 56 12.71 39.82 35.78
N VAL A 57 12.81 40.26 34.53
CA VAL A 57 11.93 41.23 33.88
C VAL A 57 11.41 40.65 32.57
N GLN A 58 10.29 41.16 32.09
CA GLN A 58 9.78 40.78 30.76
C GLN A 58 10.73 41.25 29.66
N ILE A 59 10.77 40.51 28.56
CA ILE A 59 11.43 40.95 27.33
C ILE A 59 10.71 42.21 26.79
N GLN A 60 11.46 43.28 26.55
CA GLN A 60 10.94 44.60 26.15
C GLN A 60 11.72 45.15 24.94
N GLU A 61 11.48 46.40 24.54
CA GLU A 61 12.36 47.09 23.59
C GLU A 61 13.72 47.39 24.23
N CYS A 62 14.77 47.54 23.42
CA CYS A 62 16.09 47.89 23.95
C CYS A 62 16.04 49.20 24.77
N SER A 63 15.31 50.22 24.31
CA SER A 63 15.15 51.50 25.03
C SER A 63 14.55 51.38 26.44
N ASP A 64 13.85 50.28 26.71
CA ASP A 64 13.17 50.05 27.98
C ASP A 64 14.06 49.38 29.01
N TYR A 65 15.12 48.67 28.58
CA TYR A 65 16.12 48.12 29.50
C TYR A 65 16.89 49.23 30.22
N LYS A 66 16.86 49.19 31.56
CA LYS A 66 17.47 50.20 32.44
C LYS A 66 18.82 49.79 33.02
N THR A 67 19.25 48.56 32.77
CA THR A 67 20.52 48.02 33.26
C THR A 67 21.32 47.45 32.09
N GLU A 68 22.65 47.42 32.26
CA GLU A 68 23.58 46.81 31.31
C GLU A 68 23.28 45.32 31.11
N ASN A 69 23.02 44.57 32.20
CA ASN A 69 22.65 43.16 32.14
C ASN A 69 21.32 42.95 31.40
N GLY A 70 20.32 43.81 31.62
CA GLY A 70 19.08 43.77 30.86
C GLY A 70 19.33 44.00 29.37
N CYS A 71 20.16 44.99 29.05
CA CYS A 71 20.56 45.34 27.69
C CYS A 71 21.44 44.30 26.99
N ALA A 72 22.04 43.35 27.71
CA ALA A 72 22.77 42.24 27.09
C ALA A 72 21.83 41.21 26.42
N ASN A 73 20.53 41.26 26.74
CA ASN A 73 19.51 40.39 26.16
C ASN A 73 18.98 40.95 24.84
N LYS A 74 18.30 40.09 24.06
CA LYS A 74 17.58 40.50 22.86
C LYS A 74 16.25 41.16 23.22
N ASN A 75 15.81 42.10 22.38
CA ASN A 75 14.51 42.74 22.53
C ASN A 75 13.35 41.80 22.12
N LYS A 76 12.11 42.29 22.26
CA LYS A 76 10.88 41.54 21.94
C LYS A 76 10.74 41.14 20.46
N TYR A 77 11.55 41.72 19.57
CA TYR A 77 11.65 41.37 18.15
C TYR A 77 12.86 40.48 17.84
N ASN A 78 13.50 39.90 18.87
CA ASN A 78 14.68 39.04 18.75
C ASN A 78 15.90 39.77 18.14
N LYS A 79 15.98 41.10 18.25
CA LYS A 79 17.15 41.89 17.84
C LYS A 79 18.08 42.12 19.02
N TYR A 80 19.38 42.21 18.73
CA TYR A 80 20.39 42.51 19.74
C TYR A 80 20.32 43.97 20.20
N CYS A 81 20.62 44.18 21.47
CA CYS A 81 20.69 45.48 22.10
C CYS A 81 22.15 45.86 22.41
N PHE A 82 22.42 47.16 22.48
CA PHE A 82 23.74 47.74 22.74
C PHE A 82 23.66 48.76 23.89
N TRP A 83 24.49 48.57 24.90
CA TRP A 83 24.54 49.43 26.08
C TRP A 83 25.53 50.58 25.90
N ILE A 84 25.07 51.82 26.03
CA ILE A 84 25.93 52.99 26.02
C ILE A 84 26.31 53.34 27.46
N GLY A 85 27.55 53.03 27.83
CA GLY A 85 28.17 53.49 29.09
C GLY A 85 28.62 54.95 28.99
N GLY A 86 28.16 55.82 29.89
CA GLY A 86 28.51 57.26 29.88
C GLY A 86 27.64 58.11 30.80
N MET A 87 27.57 59.44 30.54
CA MET A 87 26.73 60.38 31.29
C MET A 87 25.22 60.10 31.13
N GLU A 88 24.81 59.58 29.98
CA GLU A 88 23.44 59.09 29.73
C GLU A 88 23.48 57.56 29.54
N LYS A 89 23.27 56.81 30.63
CA LYS A 89 23.16 55.35 30.56
C LYS A 89 21.85 54.97 29.86
N LYS A 90 21.96 54.45 28.64
CA LYS A 90 20.81 53.98 27.86
C LYS A 90 21.15 52.78 27.02
N CYS A 91 20.14 51.97 26.77
CA CYS A 91 20.19 50.82 25.89
C CYS A 91 19.50 51.15 24.57
N LEU A 92 20.12 50.79 23.44
CA LEU A 92 19.60 51.04 22.09
C LEU A 92 19.66 49.75 21.27
N ASP A 93 18.90 49.69 20.17
CA ASP A 93 19.05 48.60 19.21
C ASP A 93 20.47 48.60 18.60
N ALA A 94 21.08 47.42 18.46
CA ALA A 94 22.32 47.26 17.72
C ALA A 94 22.04 47.53 16.23
N THR A 95 22.64 48.58 15.69
CA THR A 95 22.50 49.01 14.27
C THR A 95 23.82 48.96 13.51
N THR A 96 24.91 48.65 14.19
CA THR A 96 26.27 48.50 13.65
C THR A 96 26.85 47.17 14.11
N CYS A 97 27.79 46.61 13.36
CA CYS A 97 28.39 45.31 13.68
C CYS A 97 29.13 45.34 15.03
N GLU A 98 29.78 46.46 15.33
CA GLU A 98 30.51 46.71 16.58
C GLU A 98 29.56 46.84 17.78
N GLY A 99 28.27 47.10 17.54
CA GLY A 99 27.22 47.10 18.55
C GLY A 99 26.66 45.71 18.86
N LEU A 100 27.05 44.67 18.11
CA LEU A 100 26.68 43.28 18.41
C LEU A 100 27.52 42.73 19.57
N PRO A 101 27.03 41.71 20.30
CA PRO A 101 27.76 41.18 21.45
C PRO A 101 29.12 40.55 21.10
N ASN A 102 30.11 40.77 21.96
CA ASN A 102 31.46 40.21 21.78
C ASN A 102 31.52 38.68 21.95
N TYR A 103 30.51 38.03 22.52
CA TYR A 103 30.46 36.57 22.65
C TYR A 103 30.05 35.86 21.35
N LEU A 104 29.75 36.59 20.27
CA LEU A 104 29.53 35.99 18.96
C LEU A 104 30.89 35.58 18.38
N THR A 105 31.07 34.29 18.09
CA THR A 105 32.38 33.68 17.81
C THR A 105 32.49 33.05 16.42
N ASN A 106 31.53 33.30 15.52
CA ASN A 106 31.62 32.86 14.13
C ASN A 106 30.83 33.76 13.18
N HIS A 107 31.14 33.63 11.88
CA HIS A 107 30.49 34.37 10.81
C HIS A 107 28.96 34.27 10.85
N GLN A 108 28.41 33.06 11.02
CA GLN A 108 26.98 32.83 11.00
C GLN A 108 26.24 33.54 12.14
N MET A 109 26.84 33.58 13.33
CA MET A 109 26.32 34.32 14.48
C MET A 109 26.28 35.82 14.19
N CYS A 110 27.37 36.38 13.66
CA CYS A 110 27.44 37.82 13.32
C CYS A 110 26.45 38.20 12.23
N LYS A 111 26.37 37.41 11.15
CA LYS A 111 25.45 37.63 10.03
C LYS A 111 23.98 37.51 10.46
N SER A 112 23.67 36.57 11.35
CA SER A 112 22.32 36.43 11.92
C SER A 112 21.96 37.60 12.84
N GLY A 113 22.95 38.27 13.44
CA GLY A 113 22.75 39.46 14.25
C GLY A 113 22.41 40.68 13.40
N LEU A 114 23.24 40.97 12.40
CA LEU A 114 23.01 42.03 11.41
C LEU A 114 23.59 41.59 10.05
N ASP A 115 22.79 41.74 9.00
CA ASP A 115 23.21 41.43 7.64
C ASP A 115 24.35 42.37 7.21
N GLY A 116 25.37 41.83 6.54
CA GLY A 116 26.60 42.55 6.21
C GLY A 116 27.66 42.59 7.33
N CYS A 117 27.46 41.85 8.42
CA CYS A 117 28.48 41.65 9.45
C CYS A 117 29.19 40.29 9.33
N THR A 118 30.40 40.19 9.85
CA THR A 118 31.21 38.98 9.96
C THR A 118 32.02 39.00 11.26
N ILE A 119 32.73 37.93 11.58
CA ILE A 119 33.56 37.84 12.79
C ILE A 119 34.82 38.72 12.67
N SER A 120 35.20 39.34 13.79
CA SER A 120 36.45 40.11 13.94
C SER A 120 37.70 39.25 13.69
N GLU A 121 38.81 39.91 13.40
CA GLU A 121 40.15 39.30 13.34
C GLU A 121 40.63 38.75 14.69
N ASP A 122 39.98 39.13 15.79
CA ASP A 122 40.27 38.62 17.13
C ASP A 122 39.66 37.23 17.41
N GLY A 123 38.80 36.73 16.51
CA GLY A 123 38.07 35.46 16.69
C GLY A 123 36.84 35.56 17.60
N TYR A 124 36.43 36.78 17.99
CA TYR A 124 35.20 37.06 18.73
C TYR A 124 34.72 38.49 18.45
N GLY A 125 33.43 38.73 18.61
CA GLY A 125 32.81 40.00 18.21
C GLY A 125 32.68 40.15 16.70
N CYS A 126 31.92 41.17 16.28
CA CYS A 126 31.53 41.34 14.90
C CYS A 126 32.04 42.65 14.31
N ILE A 127 32.48 42.57 13.05
CA ILE A 127 32.90 43.70 12.23
C ILE A 127 32.08 43.72 10.93
N LYS A 128 32.12 44.84 10.21
CA LYS A 128 31.53 44.91 8.87
C LYS A 128 32.28 43.98 7.90
N GLN A 129 31.54 43.34 7.00
CA GLN A 129 32.13 42.55 5.92
C GLN A 129 33.06 43.41 5.05
N MET A 130 34.20 42.81 4.70
CA MET A 130 35.19 43.41 3.82
C MET A 130 34.66 43.51 2.38
N GLU A 131 35.28 44.36 1.56
CA GLU A 131 34.86 44.54 0.16
C GLU A 131 35.34 43.42 -0.75
N LEU A 132 36.52 42.87 -0.47
CA LEU A 132 37.15 41.81 -1.24
C LEU A 132 37.47 40.63 -0.32
N CYS A 133 37.39 39.41 -0.86
CA CYS A 133 37.74 38.21 -0.09
C CYS A 133 39.21 38.22 0.34
N SER A 134 40.09 38.76 -0.51
CA SER A 134 41.53 38.88 -0.24
C SER A 134 41.91 39.77 0.94
N GLN A 135 40.95 40.50 1.53
CA GLN A 135 41.16 41.31 2.73
C GLN A 135 41.06 40.49 4.02
N TYR A 136 40.46 39.30 3.98
CA TYR A 136 40.43 38.40 5.13
C TYR A 136 41.74 37.63 5.25
N LEU A 137 42.36 37.72 6.43
CA LEU A 137 43.64 37.09 6.73
C LEU A 137 43.51 35.68 7.33
N ASN A 138 42.34 35.36 7.89
CA ASN A 138 42.11 34.10 8.58
C ASN A 138 41.02 33.26 7.89
N ASP A 139 41.15 31.94 7.98
CA ASP A 139 40.23 30.96 7.40
C ASP A 139 38.81 31.09 7.96
N TYR A 140 38.67 31.30 9.27
CA TYR A 140 37.40 31.49 9.96
C TYR A 140 36.71 32.84 9.64
N GLN A 141 37.32 33.71 8.82
CA GLN A 141 36.66 34.89 8.25
C GLN A 141 36.26 34.67 6.78
N CYS A 142 36.79 33.63 6.13
CA CYS A 142 36.72 33.45 4.69
C CYS A 142 35.44 32.75 4.22
N PHE A 143 34.30 33.41 4.44
CA PHE A 143 32.98 32.92 4.04
C PHE A 143 32.39 33.75 2.91
N GLU A 144 32.30 35.07 3.10
CA GLU A 144 31.79 36.02 2.12
C GLU A 144 32.31 37.44 2.40
N SER A 145 32.42 38.21 1.33
CA SER A 145 32.62 39.66 1.31
C SER A 145 31.27 40.34 1.06
N ASN A 146 31.25 41.67 1.09
CA ASN A 146 30.03 42.42 0.79
C ASN A 146 29.54 42.28 -0.67
N LYS A 147 30.33 41.66 -1.57
CA LYS A 147 30.00 41.45 -2.99
C LYS A 147 30.01 39.99 -3.44
N ASN A 148 30.94 39.20 -2.92
CA ASN A 148 31.23 37.86 -3.43
C ASN A 148 31.34 36.83 -2.30
N ASN A 149 30.98 35.59 -2.59
CA ASN A 149 31.33 34.45 -1.75
C ASN A 149 32.84 34.22 -1.79
N CYS A 150 33.40 33.82 -0.66
CA CYS A 150 34.82 33.58 -0.51
C CYS A 150 35.13 32.08 -0.39
N PHE A 151 36.38 31.74 -0.65
CA PHE A 151 36.92 30.40 -0.52
C PHE A 151 38.33 30.51 0.07
N TRP A 152 38.60 29.71 1.10
CA TRP A 152 39.93 29.63 1.69
C TRP A 152 40.82 28.72 0.85
N ASP A 153 41.80 29.32 0.17
CA ASP A 153 42.83 28.56 -0.53
C ASP A 153 43.88 28.08 0.48
N SER A 154 43.67 26.89 1.04
CA SER A 154 44.58 26.27 2.00
C SER A 154 46.00 26.05 1.47
N LYS A 155 46.20 26.06 0.14
CA LYS A 155 47.53 25.87 -0.45
C LYS A 155 48.36 27.16 -0.40
N ASN A 156 47.70 28.31 -0.57
CA ASN A 156 48.35 29.61 -0.56
C ASN A 156 48.09 30.40 0.74
N GLU A 157 47.35 29.82 1.69
CA GLU A 157 46.93 30.42 2.98
C GLU A 157 46.28 31.80 2.79
N LYS A 158 45.38 31.90 1.79
CA LYS A 158 44.71 33.15 1.44
C LYS A 158 43.23 32.95 1.19
N CYS A 159 42.46 33.93 1.59
CA CYS A 159 41.06 34.02 1.22
C CYS A 159 40.93 34.63 -0.19
N VAL A 160 40.20 33.95 -1.09
CA VAL A 160 40.01 34.37 -2.47
C VAL A 160 38.54 34.34 -2.85
N GLU A 161 38.15 35.05 -3.91
CA GLU A 161 36.78 34.97 -4.41
C GLU A 161 36.50 33.54 -4.89
N LYS A 162 35.29 33.04 -4.57
CA LYS A 162 34.82 31.70 -4.94
C LYS A 162 34.40 31.66 -6.41
N VAL A 163 35.36 31.85 -7.30
CA VAL A 163 35.22 31.79 -8.76
C VAL A 163 36.09 30.67 -9.33
N TYR A 164 35.69 30.14 -10.49
CA TYR A 164 36.31 28.95 -11.11
C TYR A 164 37.83 29.04 -11.23
N GLN A 165 38.37 30.21 -11.60
CA GLN A 165 39.81 30.43 -11.81
C GLN A 165 40.65 30.30 -10.54
N ASN A 166 40.05 30.51 -9.37
CA ASN A 166 40.74 30.44 -8.08
C ASN A 166 40.72 29.04 -7.47
N LEU A 167 39.90 28.13 -8.00
CA LEU A 167 39.75 26.76 -7.51
C LEU A 167 40.70 25.82 -8.26
N LEU A 168 41.92 25.67 -7.75
CA LEU A 168 42.99 24.89 -8.38
C LEU A 168 42.87 23.36 -8.15
N PHE A 169 41.69 22.81 -8.42
CA PHE A 169 41.44 21.37 -8.30
C PHE A 169 41.51 20.65 -9.65
N THR A 170 42.13 19.47 -9.63
CA THR A 170 42.38 18.65 -10.83
C THR A 170 41.40 17.48 -10.98
N GLN A 171 40.48 17.30 -10.01
CA GLN A 171 39.48 16.24 -10.02
C GLN A 171 38.06 16.81 -10.02
N ASP A 172 37.14 16.17 -10.76
CA ASP A 172 35.74 16.61 -10.86
C ASP A 172 35.05 16.71 -9.49
N TYR A 173 35.25 15.71 -8.62
CA TYR A 173 34.56 15.65 -7.33
C TYR A 173 34.95 16.84 -6.42
N GLN A 174 36.21 17.26 -6.47
CA GLN A 174 36.72 18.41 -5.70
C GLN A 174 36.09 19.72 -6.19
N CYS A 175 35.99 19.90 -7.51
CA CYS A 175 35.31 21.07 -8.07
C CYS A 175 33.81 21.08 -7.72
N ARG A 176 33.15 19.92 -7.83
CA ARG A 176 31.71 19.74 -7.59
C ARG A 176 31.31 19.98 -6.13
N GLU A 177 32.18 19.63 -5.19
CA GLU A 177 31.97 19.85 -3.75
C GLU A 177 31.89 21.35 -3.42
N ILE A 178 32.71 22.16 -4.10
CA ILE A 178 32.76 23.61 -3.89
C ILE A 178 31.67 24.34 -4.68
N LEU A 179 31.47 23.97 -5.95
CA LEU A 179 30.46 24.52 -6.87
C LEU A 179 29.79 23.38 -7.64
N LYS A 180 28.48 23.17 -7.44
CA LYS A 180 27.74 22.03 -8.03
C LYS A 180 27.78 22.01 -9.56
N ASP A 181 27.79 23.17 -10.21
CA ASP A 181 27.80 23.33 -11.67
C ASP A 181 29.21 23.33 -12.28
N CYS A 182 30.18 22.74 -11.56
CA CYS A 182 31.59 22.82 -11.88
C CYS A 182 32.22 21.46 -12.18
N THR A 183 33.24 21.46 -13.03
CA THR A 183 34.12 20.33 -13.35
C THR A 183 35.57 20.80 -13.48
N THR A 184 36.53 19.92 -13.72
CA THR A 184 37.96 20.27 -13.85
C THR A 184 38.43 20.29 -15.29
N ASN A 185 39.31 21.23 -15.65
CA ASN A 185 40.08 21.17 -16.90
C ASN A 185 41.45 20.49 -16.72
N GLY A 186 41.71 19.88 -15.56
CA GLY A 186 42.98 19.23 -15.22
C GLY A 186 44.01 20.15 -14.57
N VAL A 187 43.73 21.45 -14.50
CA VAL A 187 44.58 22.46 -13.82
C VAL A 187 43.77 23.21 -12.76
N HIS A 188 42.58 23.66 -13.13
CA HIS A 188 41.64 24.35 -12.26
C HIS A 188 40.20 23.96 -12.61
N CYS A 189 39.28 24.38 -11.76
CA CYS A 189 37.87 24.18 -11.97
C CYS A 189 37.34 25.11 -13.08
N VAL A 190 36.37 24.64 -13.85
CA VAL A 190 35.70 25.34 -14.94
C VAL A 190 34.21 25.03 -14.90
N LYS A 191 33.39 25.88 -15.54
CA LYS A 191 31.95 25.64 -15.64
C LYS A 191 31.67 24.33 -16.37
N ARG A 192 30.84 23.47 -15.79
CA ARG A 192 30.36 22.23 -16.40
C ARG A 192 29.44 22.56 -17.58
N LYS A 193 29.63 21.87 -18.70
CA LYS A 193 28.86 22.03 -19.95
C LYS A 193 28.45 20.64 -20.48
N GLN A 194 28.37 20.45 -21.80
CA GLN A 194 28.08 19.15 -22.40
C GLN A 194 29.28 18.20 -22.25
N CYS A 195 29.07 16.88 -22.32
CA CYS A 195 30.16 15.91 -22.26
C CYS A 195 31.27 16.23 -23.28
N ILE A 196 30.89 16.62 -24.50
CA ILE A 196 31.83 16.95 -25.58
C ILE A 196 32.76 18.13 -25.27
N ASP A 197 32.37 19.00 -24.33
CA ASP A 197 33.15 20.17 -23.94
C ASP A 197 34.22 19.85 -22.88
N ALA A 198 34.19 18.64 -22.28
CA ALA A 198 35.16 18.25 -21.27
C ALA A 198 36.54 18.03 -21.91
N GLN A 199 37.54 18.76 -21.41
CA GLN A 199 38.86 18.86 -22.03
C GLN A 199 39.77 17.66 -21.73
N ASN A 200 39.41 16.83 -20.76
CA ASN A 200 40.23 15.72 -20.28
C ASN A 200 39.36 14.64 -19.60
N ALA A 201 39.97 13.50 -19.29
CA ALA A 201 39.29 12.37 -18.66
C ALA A 201 38.77 12.67 -17.24
N TYR A 202 39.49 13.46 -16.44
CA TYR A 202 39.11 13.78 -15.06
C TYR A 202 37.87 14.68 -14.97
N GLY A 203 37.62 15.51 -15.98
CA GLY A 203 36.39 16.29 -16.12
C GLY A 203 35.25 15.57 -16.85
N CYS A 204 35.52 14.38 -17.42
CA CYS A 204 34.56 13.62 -18.22
C CYS A 204 33.71 12.69 -17.33
N VAL A 205 32.85 13.28 -16.51
CA VAL A 205 32.05 12.52 -15.52
C VAL A 205 30.56 12.63 -15.80
N THR A 206 30.01 13.84 -15.76
CA THR A 206 28.63 14.14 -16.18
C THR A 206 28.54 15.51 -16.82
N ASP A 207 27.58 15.70 -17.72
CA ASP A 207 27.26 17.01 -18.28
C ASP A 207 26.43 17.89 -17.33
N ALA A 208 26.11 19.11 -17.78
CA ALA A 208 25.31 20.09 -17.04
C ALA A 208 23.85 19.63 -16.80
N GLU A 209 23.33 18.72 -17.64
CA GLU A 209 22.00 18.11 -17.51
C GLU A 209 22.02 16.82 -16.66
N GLY A 210 23.19 16.39 -16.19
CA GLY A 210 23.37 15.21 -15.35
C GLY A 210 23.49 13.90 -16.13
N LYS A 211 23.64 13.91 -17.47
CA LYS A 211 23.93 12.69 -18.24
C LYS A 211 25.36 12.26 -17.98
N LYS A 212 25.55 10.95 -17.83
CA LYS A 212 26.88 10.35 -17.62
C LYS A 212 27.72 10.48 -18.89
N CYS A 213 28.99 10.81 -18.70
CA CYS A 213 29.97 10.89 -19.77
C CYS A 213 30.97 9.73 -19.67
N GLU A 214 31.59 9.38 -20.79
CA GLU A 214 32.67 8.41 -20.88
C GLU A 214 33.80 9.01 -21.74
N TYR A 215 35.03 8.87 -21.29
CA TYR A 215 36.20 9.32 -22.05
C TYR A 215 36.62 8.22 -23.03
N HIS A 216 36.25 8.40 -24.30
CA HIS A 216 36.40 7.39 -25.34
C HIS A 216 37.13 7.97 -26.56
N GLN A 217 38.25 7.34 -26.97
CA GLN A 217 39.08 7.76 -28.11
C GLN A 217 39.53 9.24 -28.03
N ASN A 218 40.11 9.63 -26.88
CA ASN A 218 40.60 11.00 -26.61
C ASN A 218 39.53 12.10 -26.71
N GLN A 219 38.25 11.74 -26.59
CA GLN A 219 37.15 12.68 -26.53
C GLN A 219 36.19 12.25 -25.43
N CYS A 220 35.62 13.21 -24.73
CA CYS A 220 34.54 12.93 -23.80
C CYS A 220 33.21 12.85 -24.58
N LYS A 221 32.48 11.75 -24.43
CA LYS A 221 31.20 11.50 -25.11
C LYS A 221 30.13 11.14 -24.09
N ILE A 222 28.86 11.27 -24.47
CA ILE A 222 27.77 10.74 -23.64
C ILE A 222 27.92 9.23 -23.56
N LYS A 223 27.82 8.69 -22.35
CA LYS A 223 27.92 7.26 -22.09
C LYS A 223 26.76 6.54 -22.79
N SER A 224 27.11 5.62 -23.69
CA SER A 224 26.19 4.82 -24.51
C SER A 224 26.79 3.44 -24.77
N CYS A 225 26.02 2.46 -25.25
CA CYS A 225 26.59 1.14 -25.58
C CYS A 225 27.76 1.25 -26.57
N SER A 226 27.73 2.24 -27.47
CA SER A 226 28.78 2.48 -28.47
C SER A 226 30.07 3.12 -27.91
N THR A 227 30.04 3.67 -26.69
CA THR A 227 31.22 4.19 -26.00
C THR A 227 31.81 3.18 -25.02
N ALA A 228 31.23 1.98 -24.95
CA ALA A 228 31.69 0.93 -24.06
C ALA A 228 33.06 0.41 -24.51
N PRO A 229 34.00 0.13 -23.57
CA PRO A 229 35.32 -0.38 -23.93
C PRO A 229 35.29 -1.69 -24.72
N ASP A 230 36.15 -1.81 -25.73
CA ASP A 230 36.35 -3.05 -26.50
C ASP A 230 36.83 -4.24 -25.65
N SER A 231 37.25 -3.99 -24.40
CA SER A 231 37.62 -5.02 -23.44
C SER A 231 36.45 -5.84 -22.92
N LEU A 232 35.21 -5.35 -23.08
CA LEU A 232 33.99 -6.06 -22.70
C LEU A 232 33.66 -7.12 -23.76
N LYS A 233 33.53 -8.38 -23.33
CA LYS A 233 33.46 -9.57 -24.21
C LYS A 233 32.21 -10.41 -24.02
N ASN A 234 31.45 -10.19 -22.95
CA ASN A 234 30.27 -10.98 -22.63
C ASN A 234 29.09 -10.10 -22.20
N TYR A 235 27.90 -10.70 -22.21
CA TYR A 235 26.64 -10.05 -21.85
C TYR A 235 26.72 -9.32 -20.51
N GLN A 236 27.17 -10.01 -19.46
CA GLN A 236 27.24 -9.46 -18.11
C GLN A 236 28.12 -8.21 -18.07
N GLN A 237 29.27 -8.24 -18.73
CA GLN A 237 30.17 -7.09 -18.84
C GLN A 237 29.52 -5.91 -19.57
N CYS A 238 28.69 -6.15 -20.59
CA CYS A 238 27.96 -5.09 -21.28
C CYS A 238 26.79 -4.53 -20.47
N GLN A 239 26.13 -5.36 -19.66
CA GLN A 239 25.08 -4.92 -18.74
C GLN A 239 25.65 -4.12 -17.56
N ASP A 240 26.79 -4.55 -17.02
CA ASP A 240 27.48 -3.89 -15.91
C ASP A 240 28.08 -2.52 -16.32
N TYR A 241 28.26 -2.26 -17.62
CA TYR A 241 28.83 -1.02 -18.12
C TYR A 241 27.98 0.21 -17.77
N ASP A 242 26.67 0.12 -17.97
CA ASP A 242 25.69 1.08 -17.42
C ASP A 242 24.32 0.41 -17.31
N ASN A 243 23.84 0.23 -16.08
CA ASN A 243 22.56 -0.42 -15.79
C ASN A 243 21.33 0.31 -16.37
N LEU A 244 21.49 1.55 -16.86
CA LEU A 244 20.44 2.31 -17.55
C LEU A 244 20.41 2.07 -19.07
N LEU A 245 21.42 1.40 -19.63
CA LEU A 245 21.55 1.13 -21.05
C LEU A 245 21.33 -0.36 -21.32
N ASP A 246 20.44 -0.67 -22.26
CA ASP A 246 20.22 -2.06 -22.70
C ASP A 246 21.26 -2.45 -23.77
N CYS A 247 22.42 -2.91 -23.31
CA CYS A 247 23.57 -3.23 -24.15
C CYS A 247 23.83 -4.73 -24.28
N VAL A 248 24.07 -5.21 -25.49
CA VAL A 248 24.45 -6.60 -25.78
C VAL A 248 25.85 -6.66 -26.38
N THR A 249 26.44 -7.85 -26.47
CA THR A 249 27.77 -7.98 -27.07
C THR A 249 27.75 -7.66 -28.56
N SER A 250 28.81 -6.99 -29.02
CA SER A 250 29.05 -6.73 -30.45
C SER A 250 29.91 -7.82 -31.07
N GLU A 251 29.78 -8.03 -32.39
CA GLU A 251 30.56 -9.02 -33.14
C GLU A 251 32.08 -8.73 -33.09
N ASN A 252 32.46 -7.45 -32.96
CA ASN A 252 33.84 -6.99 -32.96
C ASN A 252 34.41 -6.73 -31.55
N LYS A 253 33.82 -7.31 -30.49
CA LYS A 253 34.04 -6.96 -29.07
C LYS A 253 33.44 -5.59 -28.71
N GLY A 254 33.39 -5.27 -27.42
CA GLY A 254 32.65 -4.14 -26.92
C GLY A 254 31.13 -4.39 -26.93
N CYS A 255 30.36 -3.34 -26.70
CA CYS A 255 28.92 -3.42 -26.55
C CYS A 255 28.20 -2.68 -27.68
N LYS A 256 26.97 -3.11 -27.96
CA LYS A 256 26.07 -2.41 -28.88
C LYS A 256 24.69 -2.34 -28.26
N ILE A 257 23.88 -1.43 -28.78
CA ILE A 257 22.46 -1.36 -28.40
C ILE A 257 21.80 -2.67 -28.82
N ARG A 258 20.89 -3.18 -27.96
CA ARG A 258 20.11 -4.36 -28.27
C ARG A 258 19.39 -4.21 -29.63
N PRO A 259 19.45 -5.23 -30.51
CA PRO A 259 18.67 -5.27 -31.73
C PRO A 259 17.15 -5.30 -31.48
N GLU A 260 16.37 -4.61 -32.30
CA GLU A 260 14.90 -4.63 -32.23
C GLU A 260 14.29 -5.98 -32.64
N THR A 261 15.04 -6.83 -33.35
CA THR A 261 14.61 -8.15 -33.82
C THR A 261 15.55 -9.24 -33.30
N CYS A 262 15.12 -10.50 -33.28
CA CYS A 262 16.01 -11.64 -32.97
C CYS A 262 17.21 -11.74 -33.94
N TYR A 263 17.14 -11.10 -35.10
CA TYR A 263 18.27 -11.01 -36.03
C TYR A 263 19.24 -9.91 -35.58
N GLY A 264 20.47 -10.30 -35.23
CA GLY A 264 21.55 -9.37 -34.87
C GLY A 264 22.24 -9.66 -33.54
N TYR A 265 21.80 -10.67 -32.79
CA TYR A 265 22.53 -11.14 -31.61
C TYR A 265 23.79 -11.90 -32.02
N ALA A 266 24.92 -11.56 -31.40
CA ALA A 266 26.23 -12.16 -31.71
C ALA A 266 26.49 -13.45 -30.92
N GLN A 267 25.91 -13.58 -29.72
CA GLN A 267 26.12 -14.72 -28.84
C GLN A 267 24.81 -15.33 -28.34
N GLU A 268 24.86 -16.64 -28.06
CA GLU A 268 23.77 -17.44 -27.52
C GLU A 268 23.19 -16.84 -26.24
N ILE A 269 24.07 -16.45 -25.31
CA ILE A 269 23.66 -15.87 -24.02
C ILE A 269 22.87 -14.56 -24.16
N ASP A 270 23.13 -13.78 -25.22
CA ASP A 270 22.42 -12.53 -25.48
C ASP A 270 21.00 -12.78 -26.04
N CYS A 271 20.78 -13.93 -26.69
CA CYS A 271 19.51 -14.31 -27.32
C CYS A 271 18.42 -14.68 -26.29
N TYR A 272 18.83 -15.21 -25.13
CA TYR A 272 17.93 -15.71 -24.09
C TYR A 272 17.52 -14.66 -23.06
N SER A 273 18.03 -13.42 -23.13
CA SER A 273 17.96 -12.50 -21.99
C SER A 273 16.62 -11.76 -21.79
N ILE A 274 15.59 -11.91 -22.64
CA ILE A 274 14.33 -11.14 -22.52
C ILE A 274 13.07 -11.93 -22.95
N GLU A 275 12.03 -11.92 -22.11
CA GLU A 275 10.71 -12.54 -22.35
C GLU A 275 9.87 -11.87 -23.46
N GLN A 276 10.09 -10.58 -23.74
CA GLN A 276 9.26 -9.77 -24.66
C GLN A 276 9.46 -10.06 -26.16
N GLN A 277 10.67 -10.45 -26.59
CA GLN A 277 10.94 -10.75 -28.01
C GLN A 277 10.73 -12.23 -28.35
N ASP A 278 10.61 -13.12 -27.36
CA ASP A 278 10.43 -14.56 -27.53
C ASP A 278 11.38 -15.18 -28.58
N CYS A 279 12.68 -14.92 -28.43
CA CYS A 279 13.73 -15.45 -29.29
C CYS A 279 14.28 -16.78 -28.77
N VAL A 280 14.80 -17.60 -29.68
CA VAL A 280 15.51 -18.84 -29.36
C VAL A 280 16.80 -18.93 -30.17
N TRP A 281 17.85 -19.45 -29.54
CA TRP A 281 19.08 -19.77 -30.25
C TRP A 281 18.91 -21.10 -30.99
N TYR A 282 19.00 -21.06 -32.31
CA TYR A 282 18.84 -22.21 -33.19
C TYR A 282 19.87 -22.14 -34.33
N ASN A 283 20.61 -23.23 -34.56
CA ASN A 283 21.65 -23.32 -35.60
C ASN A 283 22.67 -22.16 -35.61
N ASN A 284 23.21 -21.81 -34.43
CA ASN A 284 24.17 -20.70 -34.23
C ASN A 284 23.66 -19.32 -34.64
N LYS A 285 22.34 -19.11 -34.62
CA LYS A 285 21.70 -17.82 -34.84
C LYS A 285 20.55 -17.66 -33.86
N CYS A 286 20.22 -16.41 -33.55
CA CYS A 286 19.03 -16.10 -32.77
C CYS A 286 17.85 -15.91 -33.73
N GLU A 287 16.77 -16.66 -33.52
CA GLU A 287 15.57 -16.64 -34.34
C GLU A 287 14.33 -16.41 -33.46
N GLN A 288 13.23 -15.96 -34.06
CA GLN A 288 11.94 -15.90 -33.37
C GLN A 288 11.49 -17.32 -33.00
N ARG A 289 10.99 -17.54 -31.78
CA ARG A 289 10.46 -18.86 -31.39
C ARG A 289 9.30 -19.27 -32.32
N GLN A 290 9.32 -20.52 -32.75
CA GLN A 290 8.35 -21.13 -33.66
C GLN A 290 8.06 -22.54 -33.17
N CYS A 291 6.92 -23.14 -33.54
CA CYS A 291 6.53 -24.47 -33.05
C CYS A 291 7.57 -25.57 -33.36
N TYR A 292 8.30 -25.44 -34.47
CA TYR A 292 9.34 -26.41 -34.84
C TYR A 292 10.62 -26.33 -33.98
N HIS A 293 10.77 -25.27 -33.17
CA HIS A 293 11.82 -25.17 -32.17
C HIS A 293 11.49 -25.94 -30.88
N ALA A 294 10.29 -26.52 -30.76
CA ALA A 294 9.90 -27.31 -29.60
C ALA A 294 10.72 -28.60 -29.47
N PRO A 295 11.05 -29.06 -28.25
CA PRO A 295 11.75 -30.32 -28.05
C PRO A 295 11.00 -31.51 -28.63
N PHE A 296 11.75 -32.46 -29.19
CA PHE A 296 11.19 -33.63 -29.88
C PHE A 296 10.34 -34.55 -28.98
N PHE A 297 10.55 -34.53 -27.67
CA PHE A 297 9.79 -35.35 -26.72
C PHE A 297 8.44 -34.72 -26.31
N PHE A 298 8.14 -33.50 -26.76
CA PHE A 298 6.87 -32.84 -26.42
C PHE A 298 5.69 -33.61 -27.00
N MET A 299 4.71 -33.87 -26.14
CA MET A 299 3.41 -34.42 -26.49
C MET A 299 2.40 -33.29 -26.78
N ASN A 300 1.19 -33.64 -27.21
CA ASN A 300 0.18 -32.65 -27.60
C ASN A 300 -0.12 -31.62 -26.49
N ALA A 301 -0.18 -32.09 -25.23
CA ALA A 301 -0.40 -31.21 -24.07
C ALA A 301 0.76 -30.21 -23.88
N ASP A 302 2.00 -30.64 -24.08
CA ASP A 302 3.19 -29.78 -23.98
C ASP A 302 3.21 -28.75 -25.11
N CYS A 303 2.77 -29.14 -26.32
CA CYS A 303 2.66 -28.24 -27.46
C CYS A 303 1.61 -27.13 -27.26
N HIS A 304 0.49 -27.44 -26.59
CA HIS A 304 -0.49 -26.43 -26.20
C HIS A 304 0.09 -25.41 -25.21
N GLN A 305 1.02 -25.84 -24.35
CA GLN A 305 1.74 -24.93 -23.43
C GLN A 305 2.87 -24.17 -24.13
N TYR A 306 3.49 -24.75 -25.15
CA TYR A 306 4.60 -24.14 -25.89
C TYR A 306 4.16 -22.95 -26.76
N GLY A 307 2.89 -22.89 -27.17
CA GLY A 307 2.32 -21.77 -27.91
C GLY A 307 1.08 -22.14 -28.72
N ASN A 308 0.84 -21.47 -29.84
CA ASN A 308 -0.19 -21.84 -30.82
C ASN A 308 0.27 -23.06 -31.65
N CYS A 309 0.53 -24.17 -30.97
CA CYS A 309 1.10 -25.39 -31.54
C CYS A 309 0.28 -26.63 -31.15
N ILE A 310 0.27 -27.63 -32.02
CA ILE A 310 -0.24 -28.99 -31.74
C ILE A 310 0.89 -30.02 -31.86
N GLY A 311 0.68 -31.21 -31.33
CA GLY A 311 1.59 -32.33 -31.48
C GLY A 311 1.78 -32.76 -32.94
N LYS A 312 2.91 -33.42 -33.20
CA LYS A 312 3.26 -34.02 -34.49
C LYS A 312 3.50 -35.53 -34.33
N LEU A 313 3.21 -36.30 -35.39
CA LEU A 313 3.62 -37.70 -35.48
C LEU A 313 5.15 -37.82 -35.32
N ASN A 314 5.58 -38.76 -34.48
CA ASN A 314 6.96 -38.99 -34.05
C ASN A 314 7.51 -38.02 -32.98
N GLY A 315 6.72 -37.07 -32.47
CA GLY A 315 7.14 -36.17 -31.38
C GLY A 315 7.52 -34.76 -31.86
N GLY A 316 7.48 -33.81 -30.93
CA GLY A 316 7.66 -32.39 -31.18
C GLY A 316 6.37 -31.68 -31.59
N CYS A 317 6.47 -30.38 -31.81
CA CYS A 317 5.32 -29.51 -32.09
C CYS A 317 5.31 -29.00 -33.53
N GLN A 318 4.11 -28.75 -34.03
CA GLN A 318 3.86 -28.08 -35.30
C GLN A 318 2.79 -27.01 -35.11
N MET A 319 2.69 -26.08 -36.06
CA MET A 319 1.65 -25.05 -35.99
C MET A 319 0.25 -25.66 -36.06
N ILE A 320 -0.69 -25.07 -35.33
CA ILE A 320 -2.11 -25.43 -35.44
C ILE A 320 -2.60 -25.08 -36.86
N PRO A 321 -3.18 -26.03 -37.60
CA PRO A 321 -3.74 -25.77 -38.92
C PRO A 321 -4.87 -24.71 -38.87
N LYS A 322 -5.08 -24.00 -39.98
CA LYS A 322 -6.11 -22.95 -40.04
C LYS A 322 -7.52 -23.55 -40.09
N GLN A 323 -7.66 -24.71 -40.71
CA GLN A 323 -8.93 -25.42 -40.88
C GLN A 323 -8.91 -26.74 -40.09
N CYS A 324 -10.05 -27.14 -39.53
CA CYS A 324 -10.16 -28.41 -38.80
C CYS A 324 -9.88 -29.61 -39.71
N GLU A 325 -10.22 -29.49 -40.99
CA GLU A 325 -10.07 -30.51 -42.03
C GLU A 325 -8.60 -30.84 -42.34
N GLU A 326 -7.68 -29.94 -42.03
CA GLU A 326 -6.22 -30.12 -42.20
C GLU A 326 -5.58 -30.91 -41.03
N ILE A 327 -6.33 -31.16 -39.95
CA ILE A 327 -5.89 -31.99 -38.84
C ILE A 327 -6.06 -33.45 -39.25
N LEU A 328 -4.97 -34.13 -39.61
CA LEU A 328 -5.04 -35.50 -40.12
C LEU A 328 -5.05 -36.56 -39.01
N GLU A 329 -4.66 -36.18 -37.79
CA GLU A 329 -4.35 -37.12 -36.72
C GLU A 329 -5.33 -37.07 -35.57
N LYS A 330 -5.89 -38.25 -35.23
CA LYS A 330 -7.03 -38.34 -34.31
C LYS A 330 -6.74 -37.80 -32.90
N GLN A 331 -5.49 -37.91 -32.48
CA GLN A 331 -5.01 -37.54 -31.15
C GLN A 331 -4.74 -36.04 -30.96
N PHE A 332 -4.80 -35.23 -32.02
CA PHE A 332 -4.43 -33.80 -31.98
C PHE A 332 -5.59 -32.85 -32.28
N CYS A 333 -6.83 -33.36 -32.33
CA CYS A 333 -7.99 -32.56 -32.69
C CYS A 333 -8.74 -32.03 -31.48
N GLU A 334 -8.54 -30.75 -31.18
CA GLU A 334 -9.33 -30.00 -30.21
C GLU A 334 -9.81 -28.67 -30.79
N ILE A 335 -8.89 -27.87 -31.34
CA ILE A 335 -9.16 -26.52 -31.85
C ILE A 335 -8.38 -26.20 -33.15
N ASN A 336 -8.90 -25.30 -33.97
CA ASN A 336 -8.16 -24.71 -35.09
C ASN A 336 -7.31 -23.50 -34.66
N TYR A 337 -6.57 -22.88 -35.58
CA TYR A 337 -5.75 -21.69 -35.30
C TYR A 337 -6.54 -20.52 -34.66
N ASN A 338 -7.84 -20.40 -34.96
CA ASN A 338 -8.73 -19.38 -34.39
C ASN A 338 -9.33 -19.78 -33.03
N LYS A 339 -8.89 -20.91 -32.45
CA LYS A 339 -9.40 -21.49 -31.19
C LYS A 339 -10.84 -21.99 -31.26
N GLU A 340 -11.36 -22.27 -32.46
CA GLU A 340 -12.68 -22.82 -32.64
C GLU A 340 -12.62 -24.36 -32.49
N LYS A 341 -13.59 -24.95 -31.76
CA LYS A 341 -13.61 -26.39 -31.49
C LYS A 341 -13.84 -27.22 -32.76
N CYS A 342 -13.09 -28.29 -32.91
CA CYS A 342 -13.22 -29.24 -34.01
C CYS A 342 -13.89 -30.56 -33.54
N ILE A 343 -14.61 -31.24 -34.43
CA ILE A 343 -15.28 -32.51 -34.16
C ILE A 343 -15.10 -33.51 -35.31
N TRP A 344 -14.97 -34.79 -34.98
CA TRP A 344 -14.85 -35.87 -35.96
C TRP A 344 -16.21 -36.28 -36.50
N LEU A 345 -16.45 -36.06 -37.81
CA LEU A 345 -17.69 -36.44 -38.49
C LEU A 345 -17.36 -37.12 -39.83
N GLY A 346 -17.84 -38.34 -40.03
CA GLY A 346 -17.78 -39.01 -41.35
C GLY A 346 -16.37 -39.26 -41.90
N GLY A 347 -15.36 -39.42 -41.05
CA GLY A 347 -13.98 -39.72 -41.48
C GLY A 347 -13.06 -38.51 -41.66
N LYS A 348 -13.52 -37.31 -41.32
CA LYS A 348 -12.72 -36.07 -41.30
C LYS A 348 -13.08 -35.21 -40.08
N TYR A 349 -12.20 -34.28 -39.75
CA TYR A 349 -12.46 -33.26 -38.75
C TYR A 349 -13.12 -32.05 -39.37
N GLU A 350 -14.16 -31.54 -38.72
CA GLU A 350 -14.86 -30.33 -39.13
C GLU A 350 -15.07 -29.40 -37.94
N LEU A 351 -15.36 -28.14 -38.23
CA LEU A 351 -15.77 -27.19 -37.20
C LEU A 351 -17.03 -27.68 -36.46
N LEU A 352 -16.99 -27.65 -35.12
CA LEU A 352 -18.10 -28.01 -34.25
C LEU A 352 -19.24 -27.01 -34.41
N GLN A 353 -20.29 -27.42 -35.10
CA GLN A 353 -21.50 -26.64 -35.29
C GLN A 353 -22.72 -27.48 -34.92
N CYS A 354 -23.64 -26.91 -34.15
CA CYS A 354 -24.82 -27.62 -33.66
C CYS A 354 -25.64 -28.26 -34.79
N LYS A 355 -25.82 -27.52 -35.89
CA LYS A 355 -26.56 -27.94 -37.08
C LYS A 355 -25.97 -29.16 -37.80
N LYS A 356 -24.72 -29.55 -37.53
CA LYS A 356 -24.07 -30.73 -38.12
C LYS A 356 -24.32 -32.01 -37.33
N LEU A 357 -24.80 -31.90 -36.08
CA LEU A 357 -25.01 -33.02 -35.18
C LEU A 357 -26.43 -33.58 -35.37
N LYS A 358 -26.58 -34.63 -36.18
CA LYS A 358 -27.89 -35.19 -36.57
C LYS A 358 -28.09 -36.64 -36.14
N LEU A 359 -29.33 -37.10 -36.22
CA LEU A 359 -29.70 -38.52 -36.09
C LEU A 359 -28.96 -39.39 -37.14
N PRO A 360 -28.70 -40.68 -36.84
CA PRO A 360 -29.09 -41.42 -35.64
C PRO A 360 -28.11 -41.27 -34.45
N THR A 361 -26.96 -40.62 -34.66
CA THR A 361 -25.88 -40.51 -33.66
C THR A 361 -26.26 -39.61 -32.48
N TYR A 362 -26.81 -38.44 -32.77
CA TYR A 362 -27.18 -37.42 -31.77
C TYR A 362 -28.69 -37.45 -31.52
N LYS A 363 -29.13 -38.32 -30.60
CA LYS A 363 -30.54 -38.70 -30.40
C LYS A 363 -31.15 -38.35 -29.04
N SER A 364 -30.41 -37.65 -28.17
CA SER A 364 -30.90 -37.24 -26.85
C SER A 364 -30.11 -36.04 -26.33
N HIS A 365 -30.70 -35.29 -25.38
CA HIS A 365 -30.06 -34.13 -24.76
C HIS A 365 -28.67 -34.48 -24.22
N GLN A 366 -28.54 -35.59 -23.50
CA GLN A 366 -27.27 -36.05 -22.93
C GLN A 366 -26.18 -36.27 -23.97
N ILE A 367 -26.52 -36.75 -25.18
CA ILE A 367 -25.55 -36.98 -26.26
C ILE A 367 -25.14 -35.64 -26.91
N CYS A 368 -26.07 -34.71 -27.07
CA CYS A 368 -25.77 -33.35 -27.55
C CYS A 368 -24.89 -32.59 -26.54
N GLN A 369 -25.17 -32.71 -25.25
CA GLN A 369 -24.40 -32.11 -24.16
C GLN A 369 -22.97 -32.66 -24.06
N LYS A 370 -22.76 -33.94 -24.39
CA LYS A 370 -21.40 -34.51 -24.52
C LYS A 370 -20.59 -33.89 -25.65
N ALA A 371 -21.23 -33.37 -26.70
CA ALA A 371 -20.53 -32.66 -27.77
C ALA A 371 -20.28 -31.19 -27.41
N SER A 372 -21.24 -30.53 -26.75
CA SER A 372 -21.09 -29.18 -26.23
C SER A 372 -22.16 -28.88 -25.18
N GLN A 373 -21.78 -28.21 -24.10
CA GLN A 373 -22.71 -27.76 -23.07
C GLN A 373 -23.79 -26.78 -23.60
N TYR A 374 -23.53 -26.17 -24.75
CA TYR A 374 -24.41 -25.19 -25.39
C TYR A 374 -25.50 -25.83 -26.27
N PHE A 375 -25.58 -27.17 -26.38
CA PHE A 375 -26.48 -27.85 -27.31
C PHE A 375 -27.51 -28.75 -26.61
N THR A 376 -28.72 -28.83 -27.15
CA THR A 376 -29.78 -29.75 -26.69
C THR A 376 -30.34 -30.54 -27.86
N PHE A 377 -31.01 -31.67 -27.57
CA PHE A 377 -31.66 -32.46 -28.61
C PHE A 377 -33.05 -31.90 -28.93
N ASN A 378 -33.36 -31.80 -30.21
CA ASN A 378 -34.66 -31.35 -30.67
C ASN A 378 -35.10 -32.16 -31.89
N LEU A 379 -36.19 -32.90 -31.73
CA LEU A 379 -36.78 -33.77 -32.74
C LEU A 379 -37.17 -32.99 -34.02
N ASN A 380 -37.61 -31.74 -33.90
CA ASN A 380 -37.97 -30.91 -35.06
C ASN A 380 -36.75 -30.59 -35.93
N THR A 381 -35.56 -30.54 -35.32
CA THR A 381 -34.30 -30.36 -36.04
C THR A 381 -33.63 -31.67 -36.44
N LEU A 382 -34.23 -32.82 -36.10
CA LEU A 382 -33.68 -34.16 -36.34
C LEU A 382 -32.24 -34.33 -35.81
N GLY A 383 -31.93 -33.73 -34.65
CA GLY A 383 -30.58 -33.75 -34.07
C GLY A 383 -30.40 -32.74 -32.94
N CYS A 384 -29.18 -32.23 -32.78
CA CYS A 384 -28.91 -31.15 -31.83
C CYS A 384 -29.30 -29.77 -32.39
N THR A 385 -29.72 -28.90 -31.49
CA THR A 385 -29.95 -27.47 -31.68
C THR A 385 -29.41 -26.69 -30.48
N ASP A 386 -29.40 -25.37 -30.55
CA ASP A 386 -28.90 -24.52 -29.47
C ASP A 386 -29.74 -24.72 -28.19
N PHE A 387 -29.07 -24.83 -27.04
CA PHE A 387 -29.71 -25.06 -25.74
C PHE A 387 -30.29 -23.75 -25.19
N LEU A 388 -31.44 -23.39 -25.75
CA LEU A 388 -32.32 -22.26 -25.38
C LEU A 388 -33.66 -22.81 -24.90
N CYS A 389 -34.36 -22.12 -24.00
CA CYS A 389 -35.60 -22.63 -23.40
C CYS A 389 -36.62 -23.14 -24.44
N GLU A 390 -36.86 -22.39 -25.51
CA GLU A 390 -37.79 -22.73 -26.59
C GLU A 390 -37.41 -23.97 -27.40
N ASN A 391 -36.14 -24.36 -27.35
CA ASN A 391 -35.60 -25.50 -28.08
C ASN A 391 -35.65 -26.80 -27.27
N ILE A 392 -35.99 -26.74 -25.98
CA ILE A 392 -36.04 -27.89 -25.07
C ILE A 392 -37.39 -28.60 -25.25
N LEU A 393 -37.37 -29.78 -25.87
CA LEU A 393 -38.55 -30.64 -25.98
C LEU A 393 -38.67 -31.67 -24.86
N GLU A 394 -37.53 -32.03 -24.25
CA GLU A 394 -37.46 -32.97 -23.14
C GLU A 394 -37.73 -32.22 -21.83
N ILE A 395 -38.96 -32.34 -21.33
CA ILE A 395 -39.53 -31.58 -20.21
C ILE A 395 -38.65 -31.59 -18.95
N GLU A 396 -37.96 -32.71 -18.68
CA GLU A 396 -37.09 -32.87 -17.51
C GLU A 396 -35.86 -31.93 -17.50
N TYR A 397 -35.48 -31.38 -18.66
CA TYR A 397 -34.35 -30.44 -18.78
C TYR A 397 -34.81 -28.97 -18.90
N CYS A 398 -36.11 -28.70 -18.77
CA CYS A 398 -36.69 -27.34 -18.84
C CYS A 398 -36.52 -26.57 -17.52
N ILE A 399 -35.29 -26.20 -17.18
CA ILE A 399 -34.96 -25.53 -15.90
C ILE A 399 -34.15 -24.27 -16.13
N ILE A 400 -33.05 -24.39 -16.86
CA ILE A 400 -32.15 -23.27 -17.21
C ILE A 400 -31.53 -23.56 -18.57
N ASP A 401 -31.36 -22.53 -19.39
CA ASP A 401 -30.71 -22.65 -20.69
C ASP A 401 -29.20 -22.34 -20.63
N SER A 402 -28.52 -22.45 -21.77
CA SER A 402 -27.06 -22.23 -21.85
C SER A 402 -26.60 -20.78 -21.65
N ASN A 403 -27.53 -19.82 -21.65
CA ASN A 403 -27.26 -18.41 -21.33
C ASN A 403 -27.50 -18.09 -19.84
N GLY A 404 -27.98 -19.06 -19.05
CA GLY A 404 -28.35 -18.87 -17.66
C GLY A 404 -29.78 -18.37 -17.45
N THR A 405 -30.63 -18.39 -18.48
CA THR A 405 -32.03 -17.99 -18.40
C THR A 405 -32.86 -19.11 -17.78
N PHE A 406 -33.64 -18.80 -16.74
CA PHE A 406 -34.55 -19.77 -16.12
C PHE A 406 -35.73 -20.09 -17.06
N CYS A 407 -36.09 -21.36 -17.17
CA CYS A 407 -37.19 -21.84 -18.02
C CYS A 407 -38.37 -22.36 -17.18
N THR A 408 -39.54 -22.50 -17.81
CA THR A 408 -40.73 -23.08 -17.19
C THR A 408 -41.64 -23.76 -18.21
N LEU A 409 -42.56 -24.60 -17.72
CA LEU A 409 -43.50 -25.36 -18.54
C LEU A 409 -44.79 -24.59 -18.76
N ASN A 410 -45.02 -24.16 -20.00
CA ASN A 410 -46.25 -23.54 -20.44
C ASN A 410 -46.54 -23.89 -21.91
N GLN A 411 -47.29 -24.98 -22.14
CA GLN A 411 -47.54 -25.56 -23.48
C GLN A 411 -46.26 -25.89 -24.26
N GLY A 412 -45.18 -26.18 -23.54
CA GLY A 412 -43.81 -26.31 -24.05
C GLY A 412 -42.84 -25.74 -23.02
N CYS A 413 -41.54 -25.88 -23.26
CA CYS A 413 -40.54 -25.18 -22.45
C CYS A 413 -40.40 -23.74 -22.96
N VAL A 414 -40.56 -22.76 -22.09
CA VAL A 414 -40.43 -21.34 -22.41
C VAL A 414 -39.62 -20.63 -21.34
N GLU A 415 -39.08 -19.46 -21.67
CA GLU A 415 -38.42 -18.59 -20.70
C GLU A 415 -39.38 -18.25 -19.54
N LYS A 416 -38.89 -18.33 -18.30
CA LYS A 416 -39.62 -17.94 -17.11
C LYS A 416 -39.54 -16.42 -16.94
N ASN A 417 -40.58 -15.71 -17.35
CA ASN A 417 -40.77 -14.28 -17.13
C ASN A 417 -42.18 -13.99 -16.58
N CYS A 418 -42.51 -12.72 -16.30
CA CYS A 418 -43.83 -12.37 -15.75
C CYS A 418 -44.98 -12.72 -16.70
N ASN A 419 -44.78 -12.60 -18.01
CA ASN A 419 -45.84 -12.83 -18.99
C ASN A 419 -46.12 -14.33 -19.22
N THR A 420 -45.17 -15.20 -18.85
CA THR A 420 -45.33 -16.66 -18.93
C THR A 420 -45.85 -17.27 -17.62
N ALA A 421 -46.23 -16.45 -16.65
CA ALA A 421 -46.84 -16.90 -15.41
C ALA A 421 -48.17 -17.64 -15.67
N PRO A 422 -48.57 -18.60 -14.81
CA PRO A 422 -49.80 -19.32 -15.03
C PRO A 422 -51.02 -18.39 -15.05
N PRO A 423 -51.99 -18.59 -15.96
CA PRO A 423 -53.10 -17.67 -16.18
C PRO A 423 -54.11 -17.60 -15.02
N TYR A 424 -53.98 -18.45 -14.00
CA TYR A 424 -54.79 -18.42 -12.78
C TYR A 424 -54.12 -17.64 -11.63
N TYR A 425 -52.97 -17.00 -11.87
CA TYR A 425 -52.31 -16.14 -10.89
C TYR A 425 -53.02 -14.78 -10.87
N ASP A 426 -53.97 -14.67 -9.93
CA ASP A 426 -54.95 -13.59 -9.81
C ASP A 426 -54.64 -12.60 -8.67
N SER A 427 -53.50 -12.76 -8.00
CA SER A 427 -53.09 -11.89 -6.89
C SER A 427 -51.61 -11.52 -6.99
N ASN A 428 -51.26 -10.35 -6.44
CA ASN A 428 -49.87 -9.90 -6.43
C ASN A 428 -48.95 -10.87 -5.68
N SER A 429 -49.41 -11.45 -4.57
CA SER A 429 -48.63 -12.45 -3.81
C SER A 429 -48.28 -13.68 -4.66
N LYS A 430 -49.23 -14.19 -5.45
CA LYS A 430 -48.94 -15.32 -6.37
C LYS A 430 -47.96 -14.90 -7.46
N CYS A 431 -48.08 -13.68 -8.00
CA CYS A 431 -47.15 -13.17 -9.00
C CYS A 431 -45.74 -12.91 -8.47
N GLU A 432 -45.60 -12.40 -7.25
CA GLU A 432 -44.29 -12.22 -6.60
C GLU A 432 -43.63 -13.55 -6.25
N GLU A 433 -44.42 -14.56 -5.88
CA GLU A 433 -43.93 -15.93 -5.68
C GLU A 433 -43.45 -16.56 -7.00
N TRP A 434 -44.11 -16.25 -8.12
CA TRP A 434 -43.63 -16.65 -9.45
C TRP A 434 -42.27 -16.04 -9.78
N MET A 435 -42.17 -14.71 -9.68
CA MET A 435 -40.94 -13.93 -9.78
C MET A 435 -41.08 -12.60 -9.03
N PRO A 436 -40.07 -12.16 -8.26
CA PRO A 436 -40.17 -10.98 -7.38
C PRO A 436 -40.51 -9.66 -8.08
N ASN A 437 -40.21 -9.58 -9.38
CA ASN A 437 -40.41 -8.38 -10.20
C ASN A 437 -41.78 -8.36 -10.91
N CYS A 438 -42.68 -9.29 -10.61
CA CYS A 438 -44.00 -9.37 -11.23
C CYS A 438 -45.11 -8.82 -10.34
N THR A 439 -46.16 -8.31 -10.97
CA THR A 439 -47.44 -7.92 -10.34
C THR A 439 -48.59 -8.52 -11.14
N VAL A 440 -49.78 -8.60 -10.53
CA VAL A 440 -50.99 -9.10 -11.22
C VAL A 440 -51.37 -8.22 -12.42
N ASN A 441 -51.82 -8.83 -13.51
CA ASN A 441 -52.39 -8.16 -14.67
C ASN A 441 -53.89 -7.93 -14.45
N ASN A 442 -54.35 -6.67 -14.48
CA ASN A 442 -55.74 -6.30 -14.20
C ASN A 442 -56.49 -5.76 -15.43
N GLN A 443 -56.15 -6.26 -16.63
CA GLN A 443 -56.99 -6.05 -17.82
C GLN A 443 -58.07 -7.14 -17.81
N LYS A 444 -59.34 -6.75 -17.70
CA LYS A 444 -60.54 -7.58 -17.44
C LYS A 444 -60.80 -8.81 -18.36
N ILE A 445 -59.88 -9.18 -19.25
CA ILE A 445 -60.01 -10.28 -20.22
C ILE A 445 -58.82 -11.28 -20.14
N LEU A 446 -57.68 -10.95 -19.50
CA LEU A 446 -56.56 -11.87 -19.28
C LEU A 446 -56.09 -11.82 -17.81
N ILE A 447 -56.30 -12.91 -17.07
CA ILE A 447 -55.74 -13.14 -15.73
C ILE A 447 -54.31 -13.69 -15.92
N GLY A 448 -53.34 -13.20 -15.14
CA GLY A 448 -51.92 -13.55 -15.26
C GLY A 448 -51.02 -12.48 -14.64
N CYS A 449 -49.70 -12.59 -14.79
CA CYS A 449 -48.74 -11.62 -14.24
C CYS A 449 -48.14 -10.73 -15.33
N ILE A 450 -47.69 -9.53 -14.94
CA ILE A 450 -46.93 -8.59 -15.76
C ILE A 450 -45.77 -8.02 -14.95
N ASN A 451 -44.78 -7.39 -15.61
CA ASN A 451 -43.68 -6.75 -14.92
C ASN A 451 -44.18 -5.59 -14.03
N LYS A 452 -43.60 -5.46 -12.83
CA LYS A 452 -43.74 -4.27 -11.98
C LYS A 452 -43.20 -3.04 -12.72
N LYS A 453 -43.78 -1.89 -12.44
CA LYS A 453 -43.32 -0.61 -13.01
C LYS A 453 -42.17 -0.02 -12.17
N ASN A 454 -41.40 0.86 -12.78
CA ASN A 454 -40.30 1.57 -12.12
C ASN A 454 -40.79 2.62 -11.10
N SER A 455 -42.07 3.01 -11.18
CA SER A 455 -42.71 4.02 -10.34
C SER A 455 -44.10 3.55 -9.87
N CYS A 456 -44.57 4.06 -8.73
CA CYS A 456 -45.91 3.78 -8.22
C CYS A 456 -47.05 4.41 -9.07
N GLU A 457 -46.74 5.32 -9.99
CA GLU A 457 -47.69 5.84 -10.99
C GLU A 457 -47.45 5.18 -12.36
N PRO A 458 -48.45 4.63 -13.09
CA PRO A 458 -49.86 4.35 -12.76
C PRO A 458 -50.09 2.83 -12.61
N ALA A 459 -50.21 2.35 -11.37
CA ALA A 459 -50.68 0.99 -11.08
C ALA A 459 -52.23 1.00 -10.97
N ASN A 460 -52.94 -0.09 -11.25
CA ASN A 460 -54.32 -0.22 -10.74
C ASN A 460 -54.27 -0.55 -9.24
N GLN A 461 -55.38 -0.41 -8.50
CA GLN A 461 -55.44 -0.73 -7.05
C GLN A 461 -54.82 -2.10 -6.74
N ASP A 462 -55.09 -3.10 -7.60
CA ASP A 462 -54.60 -4.47 -7.47
C ASP A 462 -53.11 -4.65 -7.82
N GLN A 463 -52.42 -3.59 -8.26
CA GLN A 463 -50.97 -3.59 -8.61
C GLN A 463 -50.15 -2.72 -7.64
N CYS A 464 -50.77 -2.13 -6.62
CA CYS A 464 -50.16 -1.19 -5.68
C CYS A 464 -49.53 -1.91 -4.48
N TYR A 465 -48.39 -2.54 -4.71
CA TYR A 465 -47.61 -3.20 -3.65
C TYR A 465 -46.19 -2.70 -3.62
N SER A 466 -45.42 -2.92 -4.69
CA SER A 466 -44.06 -2.42 -4.80
C SER A 466 -43.60 -2.15 -6.23
N THR A 467 -42.59 -1.28 -6.39
CA THR A 467 -41.92 -1.05 -7.69
C THR A 467 -40.94 -2.17 -8.03
N ILE A 468 -40.44 -2.21 -9.27
CA ILE A 468 -39.37 -3.16 -9.66
C ILE A 468 -38.08 -3.00 -8.81
N SER A 469 -37.89 -1.83 -8.21
CA SER A 469 -36.80 -1.47 -7.31
C SER A 469 -37.10 -1.72 -5.83
N GLY A 470 -38.25 -2.34 -5.51
CA GLY A 470 -38.61 -2.76 -4.14
C GLY A 470 -39.28 -1.70 -3.27
N LEU A 471 -39.62 -0.51 -3.80
CA LEU A 471 -40.28 0.56 -3.03
C LEU A 471 -41.74 0.21 -2.74
N GLN A 472 -42.16 0.26 -1.47
CA GLN A 472 -43.54 -0.04 -1.05
C GLN A 472 -44.51 1.11 -1.38
N CYS A 473 -45.53 0.82 -2.18
CA CYS A 473 -46.53 1.79 -2.62
C CYS A 473 -47.80 1.70 -1.75
N LYS A 474 -48.38 2.83 -1.35
CA LYS A 474 -49.65 2.90 -0.60
C LYS A 474 -50.75 3.58 -1.42
N TRP A 475 -51.94 2.98 -1.40
CA TRP A 475 -53.14 3.52 -2.05
C TRP A 475 -53.81 4.62 -1.21
N ASP A 476 -54.10 5.76 -1.84
CA ASP A 476 -54.99 6.78 -1.28
C ASP A 476 -56.40 6.67 -1.86
N GLY A 477 -57.36 6.30 -1.03
CA GLY A 477 -58.77 6.19 -1.43
C GLY A 477 -59.44 7.52 -1.80
N TYR A 478 -58.88 8.67 -1.40
CA TYR A 478 -59.47 9.99 -1.65
C TYR A 478 -58.97 10.65 -2.94
N SER A 479 -57.66 10.56 -3.22
CA SER A 479 -57.07 11.19 -4.42
C SER A 479 -56.95 10.26 -5.63
N GLN A 480 -57.26 8.96 -5.48
CA GLN A 480 -57.01 7.92 -6.49
C GLN A 480 -55.56 7.94 -7.02
N LYS A 481 -54.61 8.30 -6.16
CA LYS A 481 -53.18 8.43 -6.48
C LYS A 481 -52.33 7.57 -5.54
N PHE A 482 -51.14 7.25 -6.00
CA PHE A 482 -50.18 6.39 -5.30
C PHE A 482 -49.04 7.22 -4.71
N TYR A 483 -48.65 6.93 -3.47
CA TYR A 483 -47.45 7.51 -2.86
C TYR A 483 -46.64 6.46 -2.11
N ILE A 484 -45.36 6.73 -1.88
CA ILE A 484 -44.43 5.85 -1.14
C ILE A 484 -44.81 5.89 0.35
N GLN A 485 -44.94 4.72 1.00
CA GLN A 485 -45.32 4.62 2.41
C GLN A 485 -44.18 5.09 3.34
N GLN A 486 -44.34 6.22 4.03
CA GLN A 486 -43.39 6.69 5.07
C GLN A 486 -43.74 6.13 6.47
N MET A 487 -42.75 5.60 7.20
CA MET A 487 -42.88 5.13 8.59
C MET A 487 -42.23 6.11 9.60
N LYS A 488 -42.95 6.41 10.70
CA LYS A 488 -42.48 7.20 11.86
C LYS A 488 -41.69 6.31 12.84
N ILE A 489 -40.41 6.59 13.08
CA ILE A 489 -39.60 5.97 14.16
C ILE A 489 -38.72 7.03 14.84
N VAL A 490 -38.66 6.97 16.18
CA VAL A 490 -37.92 7.83 17.11
C VAL A 490 -36.77 7.02 17.74
N ASN A 491 -35.56 7.58 17.76
CA ASN A 491 -34.29 7.17 18.41
C ASN A 491 -33.14 6.51 17.58
N ASN A 492 -31.94 7.03 17.89
CA ASN A 492 -30.67 7.02 17.16
C ASN A 492 -29.98 5.65 16.96
N LEU A 493 -30.28 4.62 17.77
CA LEU A 493 -29.54 3.34 17.72
C LEU A 493 -30.13 2.27 16.78
N LYS A 494 -31.29 2.51 16.13
CA LYS A 494 -31.99 1.50 15.32
C LYS A 494 -31.69 1.52 13.82
N CYS A 495 -30.98 2.51 13.26
CA CYS A 495 -30.72 2.54 11.82
C CYS A 495 -29.50 1.69 11.37
N LEU A 496 -28.66 1.19 12.30
CA LEU A 496 -27.45 0.42 11.95
C LEU A 496 -27.72 -1.06 11.58
N VAL A 497 -28.90 -1.60 11.87
CA VAL A 497 -29.27 -3.02 11.59
C VAL A 497 -30.03 -3.19 10.27
N VAL A 498 -30.54 -2.12 9.68
CA VAL A 498 -31.13 -2.14 8.34
C VAL A 498 -30.48 -1.01 7.59
N LEU A 499 -29.49 -1.31 6.74
CA LEU A 499 -29.20 -0.60 5.48
C LEU A 499 -29.74 0.84 5.44
N ALA A 500 -29.44 1.76 6.37
CA ALA A 500 -30.07 3.09 6.40
C ALA A 500 -29.45 4.16 7.34
N GLN A 501 -29.63 5.46 7.05
CA GLN A 501 -29.15 6.64 7.82
C GLN A 501 -30.27 7.63 8.23
N LEU A 502 -30.00 8.52 9.21
CA LEU A 502 -30.90 9.52 9.86
C LEU A 502 -30.90 10.94 9.22
N ASP A 503 -32.05 11.63 9.28
CA ASP A 503 -32.25 13.07 9.00
C ASP A 503 -32.43 13.89 10.30
N PHE A 504 -31.99 15.16 10.29
CA PHE A 504 -32.01 16.11 11.41
C PHE A 504 -33.26 17.00 11.46
N GLN A 505 -34.31 16.66 10.70
CA GLN A 505 -35.64 17.26 10.82
C GLN A 505 -36.70 16.17 11.02
N GLU A 506 -36.72 15.59 12.23
CA GLU A 506 -37.76 14.68 12.73
C GLU A 506 -38.55 13.89 11.66
N LEU A 507 -38.03 12.78 11.08
CA LEU A 507 -38.80 11.63 10.52
C LEU A 507 -37.91 10.60 9.73
N GLY A 508 -37.57 9.45 10.33
CA GLY A 508 -37.32 8.16 9.64
C GLY A 508 -35.90 7.80 9.13
N CYS A 509 -35.61 6.49 8.98
CA CYS A 509 -34.37 5.96 8.37
C CYS A 509 -34.51 5.84 6.83
N GLN A 510 -33.48 6.20 6.06
CA GLN A 510 -33.39 6.04 4.58
C GLN A 510 -32.34 5.02 4.15
N ASN A 511 -32.56 4.23 3.09
CA ASN A 511 -31.62 3.22 2.54
C ASN A 511 -30.13 3.64 2.56
N TRP A 512 -29.22 2.69 2.85
CA TRP A 512 -27.78 2.95 2.92
C TRP A 512 -27.33 3.48 1.58
N PRO A 513 -26.62 4.61 1.55
CA PRO A 513 -26.14 5.19 0.32
C PRO A 513 -25.44 4.17 -0.57
N THR A 514 -25.73 4.23 -1.87
CA THR A 514 -24.97 3.49 -2.89
C THR A 514 -23.83 4.34 -3.45
N ASP A 515 -23.77 5.61 -3.05
CA ASP A 515 -22.75 6.59 -3.43
C ASP A 515 -22.38 7.42 -2.20
N CYS A 516 -21.07 7.59 -1.96
CA CYS A 516 -20.55 8.40 -0.86
C CYS A 516 -21.10 9.84 -0.85
N THR A 517 -21.45 10.42 -2.00
CA THR A 517 -22.00 11.78 -2.11
C THR A 517 -23.39 11.95 -1.48
N GLN A 518 -24.09 10.84 -1.20
CA GLN A 518 -25.38 10.85 -0.50
C GLN A 518 -25.21 10.83 1.02
N MET A 519 -23.97 10.65 1.54
CA MET A 519 -23.67 10.75 2.97
C MET A 519 -23.44 12.21 3.36
N ILE A 520 -24.37 12.78 4.12
CA ILE A 520 -24.42 14.21 4.40
C ILE A 520 -23.74 14.61 5.73
N THR A 521 -23.23 13.65 6.50
CA THR A 521 -22.50 13.92 7.76
C THR A 521 -21.15 13.21 7.83
N GLN A 522 -20.25 13.74 8.65
CA GLN A 522 -18.92 13.16 8.89
C GLN A 522 -18.99 11.72 9.39
N ASN A 523 -19.87 11.45 10.36
CA ASN A 523 -20.02 10.12 10.94
C ASN A 523 -20.55 9.10 9.92
N GLN A 524 -21.50 9.52 9.07
CA GLN A 524 -22.00 8.70 7.97
C GLN A 524 -20.91 8.35 6.97
N CYS A 525 -20.08 9.34 6.63
CA CYS A 525 -18.97 9.19 5.69
C CYS A 525 -17.90 8.21 6.19
N GLN A 526 -17.63 8.20 7.50
CA GLN A 526 -16.64 7.31 8.11
C GLN A 526 -17.06 5.83 8.11
N LEU A 527 -18.35 5.52 7.90
CA LEU A 527 -18.87 4.15 7.87
C LEU A 527 -18.65 3.44 6.52
N ASN A 528 -18.23 4.16 5.47
CA ASN A 528 -18.03 3.63 4.11
C ASN A 528 -19.32 3.01 3.49
N LEU A 529 -19.28 2.61 2.22
CA LEU A 529 -20.37 1.89 1.57
C LEU A 529 -20.34 0.39 1.94
N GLN A 530 -21.49 -0.29 1.83
CA GLN A 530 -21.61 -1.69 2.25
C GLN A 530 -20.84 -2.69 1.38
N ASP A 531 -20.54 -2.33 0.14
CA ASP A 531 -19.71 -3.12 -0.78
C ASP A 531 -18.21 -3.06 -0.45
N GLY A 532 -17.84 -2.31 0.60
CA GLY A 532 -16.46 -2.06 1.00
C GLY A 532 -15.82 -0.83 0.35
N THR A 533 -16.56 -0.10 -0.50
CA THR A 533 -16.09 1.15 -1.11
C THR A 533 -15.87 2.22 -0.05
N LYS A 534 -14.65 2.75 0.03
CA LYS A 534 -14.30 3.73 1.05
C LYS A 534 -14.69 5.16 0.69
N CYS A 535 -15.15 5.92 1.68
CA CYS A 535 -15.61 7.28 1.54
C CYS A 535 -14.76 8.27 2.36
N PHE A 536 -14.65 9.51 1.90
CA PHE A 536 -13.84 10.56 2.52
C PHE A 536 -14.64 11.83 2.78
N TRP A 537 -14.52 12.36 4.01
CA TRP A 537 -15.19 13.58 4.45
C TRP A 537 -14.32 14.81 4.17
N THR A 538 -14.78 15.73 3.34
CA THR A 538 -14.02 16.94 2.97
C THR A 538 -14.07 18.05 4.00
N GLY A 539 -14.70 17.81 5.16
CA GLY A 539 -15.06 18.84 6.15
C GLY A 539 -16.48 19.39 5.98
N THR A 540 -17.06 19.28 4.78
CA THR A 540 -18.39 19.82 4.45
C THR A 540 -19.31 18.83 3.73
N ARG A 541 -18.77 17.87 3.00
CA ARG A 541 -19.52 16.82 2.29
C ARG A 541 -18.73 15.53 2.23
N CYS A 542 -19.41 14.41 2.05
CA CYS A 542 -18.78 13.14 1.79
C CYS A 542 -18.60 12.93 0.28
N LYS A 543 -17.51 12.27 -0.10
CA LYS A 543 -17.24 11.85 -1.49
C LYS A 543 -16.52 10.51 -1.49
N LEU A 544 -16.37 9.91 -2.67
CA LEU A 544 -15.53 8.73 -2.84
C LEU A 544 -14.10 9.05 -2.38
N GLN A 545 -13.52 8.17 -1.56
CA GLN A 545 -12.14 8.33 -1.11
C GLN A 545 -11.20 8.14 -2.32
N GLN A 546 -10.35 9.13 -2.57
CA GLN A 546 -9.34 9.08 -3.63
C GLN A 546 -7.94 9.10 -3.02
N CYS A 547 -6.95 8.69 -3.81
CA CYS A 547 -5.56 8.74 -3.36
C CYS A 547 -5.10 10.16 -3.01
N SER A 548 -5.55 11.15 -3.77
CA SER A 548 -5.22 12.57 -3.52
C SER A 548 -5.77 13.13 -2.21
N ASP A 549 -6.72 12.44 -1.56
CA ASP A 549 -7.30 12.87 -0.28
C ASP A 549 -6.45 12.48 0.92
N ALA A 550 -5.42 11.64 0.72
CA ALA A 550 -4.51 11.23 1.77
C ALA A 550 -3.72 12.44 2.32
N PRO A 551 -3.70 12.67 3.65
CA PRO A 551 -2.89 13.73 4.24
C PRO A 551 -1.41 13.57 3.92
N LYS A 552 -0.83 14.54 3.19
CA LYS A 552 0.57 14.51 2.73
C LYS A 552 1.59 14.34 3.87
N VAL A 553 1.27 14.85 5.06
CA VAL A 553 2.15 14.78 6.25
C VAL A 553 2.29 13.37 6.82
N ASN A 554 1.30 12.50 6.59
CA ASN A 554 1.26 11.14 7.16
C ASN A 554 1.48 10.04 6.10
N HIS A 555 1.64 10.42 4.83
CA HIS A 555 1.75 9.48 3.71
C HIS A 555 2.93 9.89 2.83
N THR A 556 4.10 9.44 3.26
CA THR A 556 5.43 9.78 2.77
C THR A 556 6.09 8.63 1.98
N ASN A 557 5.46 7.46 1.92
CA ASN A 557 5.96 6.26 1.23
C ASN A 557 4.83 5.39 0.66
N ASN A 558 5.15 4.31 -0.07
CA ASN A 558 4.12 3.50 -0.73
C ASN A 558 3.35 2.63 0.25
N ILE A 559 3.99 2.17 1.33
CA ILE A 559 3.31 1.38 2.35
C ILE A 559 2.17 2.19 2.94
N GLU A 560 2.44 3.42 3.38
CA GLU A 560 1.44 4.34 3.92
C GLU A 560 0.34 4.62 2.89
N CYS A 561 0.70 4.93 1.64
CA CYS A 561 -0.31 5.14 0.60
C CYS A 561 -1.19 3.91 0.34
N ASN A 562 -0.63 2.70 0.35
CA ASN A 562 -1.39 1.47 0.22
C ASN A 562 -2.32 1.22 1.41
N THR A 563 -1.96 1.68 2.61
CA THR A 563 -2.87 1.62 3.78
C THR A 563 -4.06 2.56 3.63
N TRP A 564 -3.91 3.70 2.94
CA TRP A 564 -5.00 4.59 2.61
C TRP A 564 -5.99 3.93 1.65
N LEU A 565 -5.51 3.52 0.46
CA LEU A 565 -6.21 2.62 -0.46
C LEU A 565 -5.16 1.75 -1.18
N ASN A 566 -5.45 0.47 -1.39
CA ASN A 566 -4.53 -0.47 -2.07
C ASN A 566 -4.22 -0.09 -3.53
N ILE A 567 -5.06 0.73 -4.16
CA ILE A 567 -4.87 1.28 -5.50
C ILE A 567 -4.01 2.56 -5.51
N CYS A 568 -3.47 2.99 -4.37
CA CYS A 568 -2.62 4.18 -4.32
C CYS A 568 -1.13 3.85 -4.43
N ILE A 569 -0.35 4.89 -4.67
CA ILE A 569 1.11 4.88 -4.78
C ILE A 569 1.63 6.26 -4.37
N PHE A 570 2.84 6.33 -3.81
CA PHE A 570 3.45 7.59 -3.42
C PHE A 570 3.88 8.42 -4.64
N ASP A 571 3.56 9.72 -4.61
CA ASP A 571 3.95 10.67 -5.65
C ASP A 571 5.27 11.37 -5.32
N HIS A 572 6.33 10.99 -6.03
CA HIS A 572 7.69 11.47 -5.77
C HIS A 572 7.91 12.92 -6.22
N TYR A 573 7.04 13.44 -7.08
CA TYR A 573 7.16 14.81 -7.60
C TYR A 573 6.47 15.84 -6.69
N TYR A 574 5.29 15.48 -6.18
CA TYR A 574 4.41 16.42 -5.46
C TYR A 574 4.15 16.07 -4.00
N GLY A 575 4.64 14.91 -3.54
CA GLY A 575 4.39 14.34 -2.21
C GLY A 575 2.92 13.94 -2.00
N GLY A 576 2.70 12.97 -1.12
CA GLY A 576 1.38 12.37 -0.87
C GLY A 576 1.05 11.23 -1.85
N CYS A 577 -0.20 10.80 -1.87
CA CYS A 577 -0.62 9.63 -2.66
C CYS A 577 -1.29 10.02 -3.97
N LYS A 578 -1.10 9.19 -5.00
CA LYS A 578 -1.79 9.25 -6.30
C LYS A 578 -2.29 7.87 -6.70
N ASP A 579 -3.16 7.83 -7.71
CA ASP A 579 -3.67 6.57 -8.25
C ASP A 579 -2.57 5.75 -8.91
N ARG A 580 -2.61 4.43 -8.70
CA ARG A 580 -1.66 3.47 -9.25
C ARG A 580 -1.87 3.29 -10.75
N PRO A 581 -0.83 3.50 -11.57
CA PRO A 581 -0.87 3.17 -12.99
C PRO A 581 -1.09 1.67 -13.24
N ASN A 582 -1.90 1.33 -14.25
CA ASN A 582 -2.26 -0.06 -14.57
C ASN A 582 -1.06 -0.98 -14.91
N ASN A 583 0.04 -0.44 -15.42
CA ASN A 583 1.24 -1.20 -15.84
C ASN A 583 2.49 -0.70 -15.13
N LEU A 584 2.56 -0.89 -13.80
CA LEU A 584 3.70 -0.47 -13.00
C LEU A 584 4.79 -1.56 -12.99
N ALA A 585 5.81 -1.42 -13.84
CA ALA A 585 6.94 -2.35 -13.85
C ALA A 585 7.84 -2.17 -12.62
N CYS A 586 8.48 -3.24 -12.13
CA CYS A 586 9.42 -3.15 -11.02
C CYS A 586 10.57 -2.20 -11.33
N SER A 587 11.12 -2.29 -12.55
CA SER A 587 12.21 -1.45 -13.04
C SER A 587 11.88 0.05 -13.15
N SER A 588 10.59 0.42 -13.06
CA SER A 588 10.16 1.81 -13.07
C SER A 588 10.15 2.46 -11.67
N SER A 589 10.49 1.71 -10.63
CA SER A 589 10.66 2.25 -9.28
C SER A 589 11.81 3.28 -9.25
N PRO A 590 11.65 4.41 -8.55
CA PRO A 590 12.74 5.34 -8.31
C PRO A 590 13.95 4.70 -7.63
N ASN A 591 15.14 5.10 -8.06
CA ASN A 591 16.39 4.68 -7.43
C ASN A 591 16.73 5.59 -6.25
N ASN A 592 16.11 5.32 -5.10
CA ASN A 592 16.40 6.02 -3.84
C ASN A 592 16.14 5.11 -2.63
N ILE A 593 16.57 5.57 -1.45
CA ILE A 593 16.57 4.83 -0.19
C ILE A 593 15.20 4.26 0.22
N MET A 594 14.08 4.81 -0.27
CA MET A 594 12.74 4.27 0.02
C MET A 594 12.62 2.84 -0.47
N TYR A 595 13.19 2.53 -1.64
CA TYR A 595 13.12 1.21 -2.27
C TYR A 595 14.29 0.30 -1.92
N ASN A 596 14.94 0.54 -0.79
CA ASN A 596 16.04 -0.31 -0.32
C ASN A 596 15.55 -1.57 0.43
N ASN A 597 14.24 -1.71 0.64
CA ASN A 597 13.62 -2.79 1.39
C ASN A 597 12.47 -3.46 0.62
N HIS A 598 12.22 -4.74 0.92
CA HIS A 598 11.20 -5.52 0.21
C HIS A 598 9.78 -5.01 0.43
N GLN A 599 9.47 -4.40 1.58
CA GLN A 599 8.11 -3.97 1.88
C GLN A 599 7.70 -2.84 0.93
N GLU A 600 8.58 -1.88 0.68
CA GLU A 600 8.38 -0.79 -0.27
C GLU A 600 8.34 -1.31 -1.72
N CYS A 601 9.17 -2.28 -2.09
CA CYS A 601 9.10 -2.87 -3.43
C CYS A 601 7.84 -3.70 -3.68
N ILE A 602 7.36 -4.44 -2.69
CA ILE A 602 6.08 -5.16 -2.76
C ILE A 602 4.92 -4.16 -2.79
N ALA A 603 5.01 -3.10 -1.99
CA ALA A 603 4.06 -2.01 -1.99
C ALA A 603 4.03 -1.30 -3.36
N TRP A 604 5.18 -1.16 -4.02
CA TRP A 604 5.27 -0.67 -5.40
C TRP A 604 4.60 -1.62 -6.39
N ASN A 605 4.96 -2.91 -6.40
CA ASN A 605 4.24 -3.95 -7.12
C ASN A 605 4.47 -5.31 -6.45
N PRO A 606 3.42 -6.10 -6.16
CA PRO A 606 3.55 -7.35 -5.41
C PRO A 606 4.51 -8.40 -5.99
N LYS A 607 4.78 -8.33 -7.30
CA LYS A 607 5.72 -9.21 -8.01
C LYS A 607 7.16 -8.75 -7.94
N CYS A 608 7.45 -7.65 -7.24
CA CYS A 608 8.78 -7.06 -7.16
C CYS A 608 9.52 -7.43 -5.88
N THR A 609 10.84 -7.34 -5.96
CA THR A 609 11.79 -7.44 -4.84
C THR A 609 12.79 -6.30 -4.96
N VAL A 610 13.65 -6.10 -3.95
CA VAL A 610 14.72 -5.09 -4.04
C VAL A 610 15.71 -5.45 -5.13
N ILE A 611 16.30 -4.46 -5.78
CA ILE A 611 17.28 -4.69 -6.85
C ILE A 611 18.55 -5.36 -6.32
N SER A 612 19.12 -6.23 -7.15
CA SER A 612 20.34 -6.98 -6.83
C SER A 612 21.58 -6.11 -6.72
N SER A 613 21.60 -4.88 -7.22
CA SER A 613 22.75 -3.98 -7.16
C SER A 613 23.16 -3.60 -5.72
N LEU A 614 24.43 -3.26 -5.48
CA LEU A 614 24.96 -2.76 -4.20
C LEU A 614 25.01 -1.23 -4.16
N PHE A 615 24.95 -0.60 -5.34
CA PHE A 615 25.09 0.84 -5.53
C PHE A 615 23.82 1.48 -6.08
N ALA A 616 22.78 0.68 -6.32
CA ALA A 616 21.47 1.14 -6.72
C ALA A 616 20.42 0.65 -5.74
N GLU A 617 19.45 1.51 -5.52
CA GLU A 617 18.23 1.32 -4.76
C GLU A 617 17.09 1.24 -5.79
N GLY A 618 15.97 0.63 -5.45
CA GLY A 618 14.91 0.33 -6.42
C GLY A 618 14.52 -1.14 -6.43
N CYS A 619 13.63 -1.48 -7.34
CA CYS A 619 12.95 -2.76 -7.39
C CYS A 619 13.22 -3.49 -8.70
N GLU A 620 13.31 -4.81 -8.62
CA GLU A 620 13.38 -5.70 -9.77
C GLU A 620 12.29 -6.76 -9.68
N LEU A 621 12.02 -7.46 -10.78
CA LEU A 621 11.04 -8.55 -10.79
C LEU A 621 11.58 -9.73 -9.99
N LYS A 622 10.73 -10.35 -9.16
CA LYS A 622 11.06 -11.63 -8.51
C LYS A 622 11.35 -12.69 -9.57
N LYS A 623 12.30 -13.58 -9.26
CA LYS A 623 12.64 -14.73 -10.10
C LYS A 623 11.67 -15.89 -9.89
N SER A 624 11.63 -16.81 -10.84
CA SER A 624 10.79 -18.00 -10.76
C SER A 624 11.28 -18.96 -9.68
N ASN A 625 12.61 -19.12 -9.56
CA ASN A 625 13.24 -19.94 -8.53
C ASN A 625 14.16 -19.09 -7.65
N CYS A 626 14.30 -19.47 -6.37
CA CYS A 626 15.18 -18.76 -5.44
C CYS A 626 16.66 -18.83 -5.87
N HIS A 627 17.11 -19.94 -6.48
CA HIS A 627 18.49 -20.13 -6.96
C HIS A 627 18.97 -19.10 -7.99
N GLU A 628 18.03 -18.38 -8.63
CA GLU A 628 18.33 -17.33 -9.60
C GLU A 628 18.72 -16.00 -8.93
N PHE A 629 18.46 -15.84 -7.62
CA PHE A 629 18.91 -14.68 -6.87
C PHE A 629 20.38 -14.81 -6.51
N ILE A 630 21.19 -13.91 -7.05
CA ILE A 630 22.65 -13.91 -6.87
C ILE A 630 23.13 -13.17 -5.62
N ARG A 631 22.21 -12.53 -4.85
CA ARG A 631 22.55 -11.78 -3.63
C ARG A 631 21.55 -12.01 -2.51
N GLU A 632 22.05 -12.00 -1.27
CA GLU A 632 21.29 -12.16 -0.04
C GLU A 632 20.11 -11.20 0.04
N ARG A 633 20.34 -9.90 -0.25
CA ARG A 633 19.32 -8.86 -0.13
C ARG A 633 18.09 -9.10 -1.01
N ASN A 634 18.18 -9.93 -2.04
CA ASN A 634 17.06 -10.24 -2.96
C ASN A 634 16.34 -11.52 -2.57
N CYS A 635 17.00 -12.35 -1.77
CA CYS A 635 16.67 -13.72 -1.47
C CYS A 635 15.61 -13.80 -0.37
N LYS A 636 14.35 -13.52 -0.72
CA LYS A 636 13.25 -13.56 0.26
C LYS A 636 12.05 -14.36 -0.21
N THR A 637 11.55 -14.07 -1.41
CA THR A 637 10.45 -14.83 -2.03
C THR A 637 10.61 -14.86 -3.53
N ASN A 638 10.23 -15.97 -4.15
CA ASN A 638 10.12 -16.07 -5.60
C ASN A 638 8.78 -15.49 -6.11
N ILE A 639 8.59 -15.47 -7.43
CA ILE A 639 7.39 -14.90 -8.07
C ILE A 639 6.10 -15.66 -7.72
N ASN A 640 6.22 -16.93 -7.29
CA ASN A 640 5.12 -17.79 -6.88
C ASN A 640 4.78 -17.64 -5.38
N GLY A 641 5.53 -16.81 -4.64
CA GLY A 641 5.34 -16.61 -3.21
C GLY A 641 5.97 -17.65 -2.30
N GLN A 642 6.77 -18.58 -2.84
CA GLN A 642 7.58 -19.50 -2.04
C GLN A 642 8.71 -18.72 -1.35
N PHE A 643 9.00 -19.05 -0.10
CA PHE A 643 10.08 -18.43 0.64
C PHE A 643 11.45 -18.92 0.16
N CYS A 644 12.39 -17.99 0.18
CA CYS A 644 13.79 -18.23 -0.11
C CYS A 644 14.62 -17.97 1.15
N TYR A 645 15.80 -18.59 1.25
CA TYR A 645 16.79 -18.24 2.26
C TYR A 645 18.18 -18.17 1.64
N TRP A 646 19.03 -17.30 2.18
CA TRP A 646 20.44 -17.22 1.77
C TRP A 646 21.26 -18.21 2.57
N ASP A 647 21.96 -19.12 1.89
CA ASP A 647 22.92 -20.03 2.52
C ASP A 647 24.30 -19.34 2.59
N ASP A 648 24.72 -18.95 3.79
CA ASP A 648 25.99 -18.25 4.02
C ASP A 648 27.22 -19.09 3.65
N LYS A 649 27.14 -20.43 3.73
CA LYS A 649 28.27 -21.31 3.36
C LYS A 649 28.40 -21.41 1.84
N LEU A 650 27.28 -21.52 1.15
CA LEU A 650 27.25 -21.68 -0.31
C LEU A 650 27.26 -20.33 -1.04
N GLN A 651 27.00 -19.22 -0.34
CA GLN A 651 26.85 -17.88 -0.89
C GLN A 651 25.83 -17.86 -2.03
N LYS A 652 24.69 -18.53 -1.81
CA LYS A 652 23.62 -18.72 -2.78
C LYS A 652 22.26 -18.64 -2.12
N CYS A 653 21.28 -18.19 -2.88
CA CYS A 653 19.88 -18.22 -2.48
C CYS A 653 19.28 -19.60 -2.77
N MET A 654 18.57 -20.17 -1.80
CA MET A 654 17.99 -21.52 -1.88
C MET A 654 16.47 -21.43 -1.68
N ASN A 655 15.72 -22.36 -2.27
CA ASN A 655 14.29 -22.50 -2.00
C ASN A 655 14.09 -23.15 -0.62
N GLU A 656 13.07 -22.71 0.13
CA GLU A 656 12.67 -23.37 1.39
C GLU A 656 12.30 -24.84 1.12
N GLY A 657 12.96 -25.78 1.82
CA GLY A 657 12.57 -27.19 1.90
C GLY A 657 13.02 -28.11 0.76
N GLU A 658 13.74 -27.60 -0.25
CA GLU A 658 14.23 -28.40 -1.38
C GLU A 658 15.29 -29.44 -1.00
N ASP A 659 16.13 -29.13 -0.01
CA ASP A 659 17.23 -30.01 0.41
C ASP A 659 16.83 -30.98 1.57
N ASN A 660 15.63 -30.81 2.13
CA ASN A 660 15.24 -31.40 3.43
C ASN A 660 13.85 -32.05 3.45
N ASN A 661 13.33 -32.54 2.31
CA ASN A 661 12.00 -33.18 2.22
C ASN A 661 10.85 -32.30 2.79
N GLY A 662 10.92 -30.97 2.64
CA GLY A 662 9.88 -30.06 3.10
C GLY A 662 9.92 -29.67 4.60
N LEU A 663 11.00 -29.98 5.32
CA LEU A 663 11.28 -29.41 6.64
C LEU A 663 11.84 -27.98 6.51
N THR A 664 11.57 -27.13 7.50
CA THR A 664 12.00 -25.72 7.51
C THR A 664 13.52 -25.65 7.67
N ASP A 665 14.21 -24.86 6.86
CA ASP A 665 15.68 -24.80 6.84
C ASP A 665 16.27 -23.84 7.91
N CYS A 666 15.63 -23.72 9.08
CA CYS A 666 16.05 -22.79 10.14
C CYS A 666 17.50 -22.99 10.59
N ASP A 667 17.98 -24.24 10.57
CA ASP A 667 19.33 -24.61 10.99
C ASP A 667 20.44 -24.12 10.03
N LYS A 668 20.08 -23.54 8.88
CA LYS A 668 21.02 -23.07 7.86
C LYS A 668 21.59 -21.67 8.12
N ARG A 669 20.98 -20.87 9.00
CA ARG A 669 21.51 -19.54 9.39
C ARG A 669 22.63 -19.67 10.42
N LEU A 670 23.80 -19.07 10.16
CA LEU A 670 25.02 -19.34 10.92
C LEU A 670 25.45 -18.19 11.87
N TYR A 671 25.54 -18.56 13.15
CA TYR A 671 26.36 -18.08 14.27
C TYR A 671 26.46 -16.57 14.59
N GLY A 672 25.98 -16.21 15.78
CA GLY A 672 26.17 -14.91 16.43
C GLY A 672 25.30 -14.78 17.70
N ASP A 673 25.31 -13.62 18.34
CA ASP A 673 24.29 -13.31 19.36
C ASP A 673 22.97 -12.98 18.60
N LEU A 674 22.17 -14.01 18.35
CA LEU A 674 20.90 -13.94 17.61
C LEU A 674 19.73 -13.75 18.58
N SER A 675 18.81 -12.86 18.22
CA SER A 675 17.49 -12.73 18.83
C SER A 675 16.44 -13.54 18.04
N HIS A 676 15.25 -13.71 18.62
CA HIS A 676 14.10 -14.26 17.88
C HIS A 676 13.80 -13.47 16.60
N GLN A 677 13.89 -12.15 16.65
CA GLN A 677 13.63 -11.28 15.50
C GLN A 677 14.64 -11.50 14.37
N ASP A 678 15.89 -11.82 14.71
CA ASP A 678 16.90 -12.18 13.70
C ASP A 678 16.51 -13.48 12.98
N CYS A 679 16.07 -14.49 13.72
CA CYS A 679 15.64 -15.77 13.16
C CYS A 679 14.32 -15.68 12.39
N GLU A 680 13.34 -14.93 12.90
CA GLU A 680 12.10 -14.65 12.17
C GLU A 680 12.36 -13.88 10.87
N GLY A 681 13.32 -12.95 10.91
CA GLY A 681 13.79 -12.21 9.75
C GLY A 681 14.48 -13.09 8.70
N PHE A 682 15.09 -14.21 9.11
CA PHE A 682 15.61 -15.23 8.20
C PHE A 682 14.49 -15.95 7.47
N LEU A 683 13.58 -16.53 8.26
CA LEU A 683 12.45 -17.32 7.82
C LEU A 683 11.36 -17.18 8.90
N PRO A 684 10.10 -16.83 8.53
CA PRO A 684 9.04 -16.52 9.50
C PRO A 684 8.63 -17.67 10.44
N LYS A 685 9.18 -18.87 10.23
CA LYS A 685 8.91 -20.09 11.01
C LYS A 685 10.06 -20.48 11.94
N CYS A 686 11.04 -19.61 12.11
CA CYS A 686 12.25 -19.88 12.89
C CYS A 686 12.33 -19.05 14.17
N THR A 687 13.05 -19.57 15.16
CA THR A 687 13.39 -18.92 16.42
C THR A 687 14.83 -19.27 16.82
N VAL A 688 15.38 -18.61 17.84
CA VAL A 688 16.76 -18.85 18.29
C VAL A 688 16.92 -20.24 18.93
N SER A 689 18.05 -20.91 18.71
CA SER A 689 18.44 -22.20 19.29
C SER A 689 19.60 -22.04 20.29
N ASN A 690 19.42 -22.53 21.51
CA ASN A 690 20.37 -22.32 22.60
C ASN A 690 21.58 -23.26 22.62
N ILE A 691 21.56 -24.38 21.90
CA ILE A 691 22.67 -25.33 21.91
C ILE A 691 23.76 -24.92 20.90
N GLY A 692 23.41 -24.08 19.91
CA GLY A 692 24.29 -23.75 18.79
C GLY A 692 24.46 -22.27 18.46
N LYS A 693 23.81 -21.32 19.14
CA LYS A 693 23.73 -19.92 18.66
C LYS A 693 23.32 -19.85 17.18
N SER A 694 22.34 -20.65 16.80
CA SER A 694 21.77 -20.78 15.45
C SER A 694 20.25 -20.57 15.50
N CYS A 695 19.57 -20.56 14.35
CA CYS A 695 18.11 -20.62 14.34
C CYS A 695 17.62 -22.08 14.35
N SER A 696 16.40 -22.31 14.82
CA SER A 696 15.68 -23.59 14.84
C SER A 696 14.19 -23.36 14.59
N ASP A 697 13.47 -24.40 14.22
CA ASP A 697 12.01 -24.34 13.99
C ASP A 697 11.23 -23.85 15.23
N LEU A 698 10.16 -23.11 14.99
CA LEU A 698 9.17 -22.80 16.03
C LEU A 698 8.52 -24.08 16.55
N SER A 699 8.30 -24.13 17.87
CA SER A 699 7.55 -25.22 18.49
C SER A 699 6.08 -25.17 18.06
N SER A 700 5.43 -26.33 18.03
CA SER A 700 3.97 -26.42 17.86
C SER A 700 3.22 -25.80 19.05
N TYR A 701 3.85 -25.74 20.22
CA TYR A 701 3.27 -25.25 21.46
C TYR A 701 4.10 -24.09 22.04
N CYS A 702 3.52 -23.29 22.94
CA CYS A 702 4.27 -22.28 23.69
C CYS A 702 5.02 -22.93 24.87
N ASP A 703 5.88 -23.91 24.60
CA ASP A 703 6.63 -24.70 25.59
C ASP A 703 8.14 -24.40 25.57
N TYR A 704 8.50 -23.21 25.07
CA TYR A 704 9.87 -22.77 24.98
C TYR A 704 10.56 -22.70 26.34
N LYS A 705 11.84 -23.05 26.35
CA LYS A 705 12.67 -23.08 27.57
C LYS A 705 13.39 -21.76 27.83
N TYR A 706 13.27 -20.78 26.94
CA TYR A 706 13.99 -19.52 27.01
C TYR A 706 13.09 -18.34 26.64
N GLN A 707 13.25 -17.24 27.39
CA GLN A 707 12.44 -16.03 27.25
C GLN A 707 12.41 -15.48 25.83
N GLN A 708 13.56 -15.42 25.16
CA GLN A 708 13.64 -14.87 23.79
C GLN A 708 12.83 -15.69 22.77
N GLN A 709 12.67 -17.00 22.98
CA GLN A 709 11.87 -17.84 22.08
C GLN A 709 10.36 -17.70 22.32
N CYS A 710 9.97 -17.19 23.50
CA CYS A 710 8.59 -17.17 23.97
C CYS A 710 7.81 -15.97 23.44
N ILE A 711 7.67 -15.90 22.11
CA ILE A 711 6.99 -14.83 21.40
C ILE A 711 5.81 -15.38 20.61
N ILE A 712 6.03 -16.41 19.78
CA ILE A 712 5.00 -17.08 18.98
C ILE A 712 5.30 -18.57 18.79
N ASN A 713 4.30 -19.37 18.42
CA ASN A 713 4.47 -20.76 17.99
C ASN A 713 4.37 -20.91 16.46
N ARG A 714 4.55 -22.13 15.94
CA ARG A 714 4.49 -22.45 14.49
C ARG A 714 3.15 -22.08 13.82
N TYR A 715 2.07 -21.96 14.59
CA TYR A 715 0.74 -21.56 14.12
C TYR A 715 0.50 -20.05 14.26
N TYR A 716 1.54 -19.26 14.55
CA TYR A 716 1.49 -17.82 14.80
C TYR A 716 0.62 -17.44 16.01
N PHE A 717 0.42 -18.36 16.96
CA PHE A 717 -0.23 -18.04 18.22
C PHE A 717 0.78 -17.36 19.16
N PRO A 718 0.39 -16.24 19.81
CA PRO A 718 1.29 -15.51 20.70
C PRO A 718 1.58 -16.30 21.97
N CYS A 719 2.83 -16.20 22.42
CA CYS A 719 3.33 -16.75 23.67
C CYS A 719 3.81 -15.62 24.60
N LYS A 720 3.80 -15.88 25.91
CA LYS A 720 4.32 -14.98 26.94
C LYS A 720 5.18 -15.72 27.93
N TRP A 721 6.31 -15.10 28.28
CA TRP A 721 7.22 -15.62 29.29
C TRP A 721 6.69 -15.33 30.69
N ASP A 722 6.66 -16.35 31.54
CA ASP A 722 6.34 -16.23 32.95
C ASP A 722 7.64 -16.15 33.76
N ASP A 723 8.06 -14.93 34.12
CA ASP A 723 9.31 -14.69 34.87
C ASP A 723 9.34 -15.40 36.23
N GLN A 724 8.19 -15.66 36.86
CA GLN A 724 8.13 -16.29 38.18
C GLN A 724 8.40 -17.78 38.10
N ASN A 725 7.86 -18.43 37.07
CA ASN A 725 7.95 -19.88 36.89
C ASN A 725 9.05 -20.30 35.90
N GLN A 726 9.67 -19.33 35.19
CA GLN A 726 10.67 -19.54 34.14
C GLN A 726 10.17 -20.49 33.04
N ILE A 727 8.89 -20.35 32.69
CA ILE A 727 8.23 -21.14 31.63
C ILE A 727 7.61 -20.21 30.59
N CYS A 728 7.60 -20.68 29.36
CA CYS A 728 6.75 -20.10 28.33
C CYS A 728 5.32 -20.64 28.45
N LYS A 729 4.34 -19.78 28.20
CA LYS A 729 2.92 -20.18 28.10
C LYS A 729 2.23 -19.40 27.00
N TYR A 730 1.05 -19.88 26.59
CA TYR A 730 0.18 -19.13 25.69
C TYR A 730 -0.24 -17.81 26.33
N VAL A 731 -0.38 -16.78 25.51
CA VAL A 731 -1.05 -15.56 25.96
C VAL A 731 -2.55 -15.86 26.07
N VAL A 732 -3.13 -15.53 27.23
CA VAL A 732 -4.58 -15.67 27.49
C VAL A 732 -5.24 -14.30 27.49
N CYS A 733 -6.57 -14.23 27.36
CA CYS A 733 -7.27 -12.95 27.21
C CYS A 733 -6.99 -12.01 28.39
N THR A 734 -6.89 -12.55 29.61
CA THR A 734 -6.63 -11.79 30.83
C THR A 734 -5.23 -11.17 30.90
N ASP A 735 -4.30 -11.53 30.00
CA ASP A 735 -2.99 -10.89 29.91
C ASP A 735 -3.05 -9.47 29.31
N ASN A 736 -4.09 -9.13 28.55
CA ASN A 736 -4.29 -7.79 28.03
C ASN A 736 -5.17 -6.97 28.97
N THR A 737 -4.55 -6.15 29.82
CA THR A 737 -5.26 -5.33 30.82
C THR A 737 -5.55 -3.90 30.35
N THR A 738 -5.14 -3.53 29.14
CA THR A 738 -5.16 -2.14 28.66
C THR A 738 -6.08 -1.89 27.46
N ALA A 739 -6.58 -2.96 26.82
CA ALA A 739 -7.46 -2.85 25.67
C ALA A 739 -8.66 -1.94 25.92
N GLN A 740 -8.97 -1.04 24.99
CA GLN A 740 -10.17 -0.18 25.04
C GLN A 740 -11.21 -0.53 23.99
N THR A 741 -10.87 -1.41 23.05
CA THR A 741 -11.74 -1.82 21.95
C THR A 741 -11.80 -3.33 21.81
N GLU A 742 -12.92 -3.85 21.28
CA GLU A 742 -13.08 -5.27 20.98
C GLU A 742 -12.00 -5.75 20.00
N VAL A 743 -11.61 -4.91 19.03
CA VAL A 743 -10.55 -5.21 18.06
C VAL A 743 -9.18 -5.44 18.72
N GLU A 744 -8.87 -4.72 19.79
CA GLU A 744 -7.64 -4.92 20.56
C GLU A 744 -7.63 -6.26 21.30
N CYS A 745 -8.79 -6.72 21.78
CA CYS A 745 -8.95 -8.06 22.37
C CYS A 745 -8.93 -9.18 21.33
N LEU A 746 -9.44 -8.92 20.13
CA LEU A 746 -9.45 -9.87 19.01
C LEU A 746 -8.06 -10.20 18.45
N ARG A 747 -7.01 -9.45 18.81
CA ARG A 747 -5.62 -9.75 18.44
C ARG A 747 -5.03 -10.96 19.19
N PHE A 748 -5.64 -11.41 20.29
CA PHE A 748 -5.19 -12.53 21.15
C PHE A 748 -5.79 -13.87 20.70
N LYS A 749 -5.82 -14.09 19.39
CA LYS A 749 -6.74 -14.99 18.66
C LYS A 749 -6.35 -16.48 18.75
N ILE A 750 -6.47 -17.09 19.92
CA ILE A 750 -6.67 -18.54 20.01
C ILE A 750 -8.18 -18.78 20.10
N TRP A 751 -8.76 -19.36 19.04
CA TRP A 751 -10.14 -19.87 19.00
C TRP A 751 -11.28 -18.87 19.24
N SER A 752 -11.08 -17.56 19.03
CA SER A 752 -12.12 -16.51 19.14
C SER A 752 -12.76 -16.41 20.53
N ILE A 753 -12.00 -16.74 21.58
CA ILE A 753 -12.53 -16.81 22.95
C ILE A 753 -12.40 -15.50 23.73
N CYS A 754 -11.71 -14.47 23.23
CA CYS A 754 -11.56 -13.20 23.95
C CYS A 754 -12.68 -12.21 23.63
N GLN A 755 -13.07 -11.41 24.62
CA GLN A 755 -13.93 -10.23 24.48
C GLN A 755 -13.40 -9.08 25.37
N LEU A 756 -13.83 -7.85 25.09
CA LEU A 756 -13.57 -6.71 25.97
C LEU A 756 -14.29 -6.90 27.30
N LYS A 757 -13.60 -6.58 28.40
CA LYS A 757 -14.10 -6.85 29.75
C LYS A 757 -15.40 -6.13 30.03
N ILE A 758 -16.44 -6.86 30.43
CA ILE A 758 -17.74 -6.31 30.78
C ILE A 758 -17.79 -6.00 32.28
N ASN A 759 -17.93 -4.73 32.65
CA ASN A 759 -18.06 -4.35 34.05
C ASN A 759 -19.47 -4.71 34.58
N SER A 760 -19.59 -4.78 35.91
CA SER A 760 -20.85 -5.10 36.60
C SER A 760 -22.01 -4.14 36.33
N ASN A 761 -21.73 -2.94 35.81
CA ASN A 761 -22.70 -1.92 35.41
C ASN A 761 -23.14 -2.01 33.93
N GLY A 762 -22.61 -2.98 33.16
CA GLY A 762 -22.93 -3.15 31.73
C GLY A 762 -22.13 -2.26 30.78
N THR A 763 -21.09 -1.57 31.24
CA THR A 763 -20.16 -0.84 30.36
C THR A 763 -18.87 -1.64 30.16
N TYR A 764 -18.23 -1.47 29.00
CA TYR A 764 -16.92 -2.06 28.75
C TYR A 764 -15.82 -1.32 29.53
N GLY A 765 -14.94 -2.08 30.17
CA GLY A 765 -13.78 -1.57 30.91
C GLY A 765 -12.47 -1.86 30.18
N PRO A 766 -11.35 -1.29 30.62
CA PRO A 766 -10.05 -1.60 30.05
C PRO A 766 -9.66 -3.06 30.30
N GLY A 767 -9.14 -3.71 29.27
CA GLY A 767 -8.65 -5.08 29.28
C GLY A 767 -9.64 -6.12 28.75
N CYS A 768 -9.15 -7.34 28.55
CA CYS A 768 -9.89 -8.43 27.92
C CYS A 768 -10.20 -9.56 28.90
N GLU A 769 -11.23 -10.35 28.60
CA GLU A 769 -11.62 -11.53 29.35
C GLU A 769 -12.04 -12.67 28.41
N ASP A 770 -12.07 -13.89 28.95
CA ASP A 770 -12.54 -15.06 28.22
C ASP A 770 -14.08 -15.04 28.11
N ARG A 771 -14.60 -15.41 26.95
CA ARG A 771 -16.02 -15.67 26.72
C ARG A 771 -16.45 -16.89 27.52
N PRO A 772 -17.59 -16.84 28.22
CA PRO A 772 -18.06 -17.98 28.99
C PRO A 772 -18.42 -19.16 28.07
N THR A 773 -18.18 -20.37 28.58
CA THR A 773 -18.50 -21.61 27.84
C THR A 773 -20.00 -21.74 27.58
N TYR A 774 -20.81 -21.42 28.60
CA TYR A 774 -22.27 -21.49 28.58
C TYR A 774 -22.84 -20.29 29.31
N CYS A 775 -24.03 -19.84 28.88
CA CYS A 775 -24.73 -18.72 29.51
C CYS A 775 -25.01 -18.93 31.00
N LEU A 776 -25.21 -20.19 31.42
CA LEU A 776 -25.46 -20.58 32.82
C LEU A 776 -24.36 -20.16 33.81
N PHE A 777 -23.15 -19.89 33.32
CA PHE A 777 -22.05 -19.41 34.17
C PHE A 777 -22.09 -17.91 34.44
N VAL A 778 -22.97 -17.16 33.77
CA VAL A 778 -23.15 -15.72 33.98
C VAL A 778 -24.29 -15.49 34.95
N THR A 779 -23.96 -15.05 36.17
CA THR A 779 -24.94 -14.81 37.23
C THR A 779 -25.48 -13.38 37.25
N ASN A 780 -24.78 -12.43 36.63
CA ASN A 780 -25.20 -11.04 36.58
C ASN A 780 -26.18 -10.82 35.40
N PRO A 781 -27.40 -10.33 35.65
CA PRO A 781 -28.43 -10.15 34.63
C PRO A 781 -28.05 -9.14 33.54
N ILE A 782 -27.25 -8.12 33.87
CA ILE A 782 -26.81 -7.10 32.93
C ILE A 782 -25.71 -7.67 32.03
N ILE A 783 -24.73 -8.37 32.61
CA ILE A 783 -23.64 -9.02 31.87
C ILE A 783 -24.22 -10.11 30.96
N CYS A 784 -25.18 -10.88 31.44
CA CYS A 784 -25.85 -11.94 30.67
C CYS A 784 -26.38 -11.43 29.32
N LYS A 785 -27.04 -10.25 29.30
CA LYS A 785 -27.61 -9.68 28.07
C LYS A 785 -26.56 -9.20 27.05
N LEU A 786 -25.33 -8.96 27.50
CA LEU A 786 -24.19 -8.52 26.69
C LEU A 786 -23.23 -9.68 26.35
N THR A 787 -23.50 -10.88 26.85
CA THR A 787 -22.59 -12.01 26.72
C THR A 787 -22.83 -12.77 25.42
N LEU A 788 -21.74 -13.01 24.68
CA LEU A 788 -21.63 -14.06 23.68
C LEU A 788 -20.81 -15.23 24.24
N THR A 789 -21.30 -16.45 24.09
CA THR A 789 -20.50 -17.64 24.43
C THR A 789 -19.39 -17.87 23.40
N TYR A 790 -18.43 -18.72 23.74
CA TYR A 790 -17.36 -19.12 22.80
C TYR A 790 -17.89 -19.75 21.49
N LEU A 791 -19.09 -20.35 21.50
CA LEU A 791 -19.78 -20.89 20.31
C LEU A 791 -20.59 -19.82 19.55
N GLN A 792 -20.36 -18.54 19.84
CA GLN A 792 -21.09 -17.40 19.29
C GLN A 792 -22.60 -17.41 19.55
N LYS A 793 -23.02 -18.05 20.65
CA LYS A 793 -24.42 -18.05 21.06
C LYS A 793 -24.69 -16.89 22.00
N ARG A 794 -25.86 -16.26 21.85
CA ARG A 794 -26.29 -15.17 22.72
C ARG A 794 -26.94 -15.69 23.98
N CYS A 795 -26.63 -15.02 25.08
CA CYS A 795 -27.22 -15.30 26.37
C CYS A 795 -28.42 -14.40 26.65
N TYR A 796 -29.43 -14.98 27.28
CA TYR A 796 -30.64 -14.27 27.67
C TYR A 796 -30.90 -14.51 29.15
N TYR A 797 -31.23 -13.44 29.87
CA TYR A 797 -31.59 -13.54 31.29
C TYR A 797 -33.11 -13.69 31.40
N PHE A 798 -33.58 -14.85 31.87
CA PHE A 798 -35.00 -15.11 32.12
C PHE A 798 -35.15 -16.11 33.28
N ASN A 799 -36.28 -16.09 34.00
CA ASN A 799 -36.50 -16.95 35.18
C ASN A 799 -35.40 -16.92 36.25
N SER A 800 -34.75 -15.76 36.44
CA SER A 800 -33.64 -15.57 37.37
C SER A 800 -32.40 -16.42 37.06
N SER A 801 -32.27 -16.93 35.84
CA SER A 801 -31.08 -17.60 35.30
C SER A 801 -30.66 -16.99 33.97
N CYS A 802 -29.41 -17.23 33.57
CA CYS A 802 -28.88 -16.84 32.26
C CYS A 802 -28.77 -18.09 31.40
N ASP A 803 -29.47 -18.13 30.27
CA ASP A 803 -29.62 -19.34 29.46
C ASP A 803 -29.54 -19.05 27.96
N GLU A 804 -29.20 -20.10 27.19
CA GLU A 804 -29.27 -20.08 25.73
C GLU A 804 -30.70 -20.37 25.28
N VAL A 805 -31.29 -19.52 24.44
CA VAL A 805 -32.64 -19.73 23.92
C VAL A 805 -32.56 -20.37 22.53
N LEU A 806 -33.15 -21.55 22.38
CA LEU A 806 -33.28 -22.22 21.09
C LEU A 806 -34.30 -21.49 20.20
N SER A 807 -34.14 -21.54 18.88
CA SER A 807 -34.98 -20.80 17.92
C SER A 807 -36.48 -21.11 18.00
N ASN A 808 -36.86 -22.21 18.64
CA ASN A 808 -38.24 -22.63 18.88
C ASN A 808 -38.84 -22.10 20.21
N GLN A 809 -38.08 -21.33 21.00
CA GLN A 809 -38.47 -20.80 22.32
C GLN A 809 -38.44 -19.26 22.37
N CYS A 810 -38.48 -18.58 21.22
CA CYS A 810 -38.45 -17.12 21.13
C CYS A 810 -39.57 -16.40 21.92
N GLU A 811 -40.70 -17.08 22.16
CA GLU A 811 -41.84 -16.52 22.92
C GLU A 811 -41.53 -16.33 24.42
N VAL A 812 -40.46 -16.94 24.94
CA VAL A 812 -40.06 -16.85 26.37
C VAL A 812 -39.18 -15.62 26.65
N ILE A 813 -38.71 -14.93 25.60
CA ILE A 813 -37.82 -13.76 25.70
C ILE A 813 -38.66 -12.49 25.93
N THR A 814 -38.98 -12.18 27.18
CA THR A 814 -39.84 -11.03 27.53
C THR A 814 -39.11 -9.68 27.50
N ASP A 815 -37.78 -9.65 27.26
CA ASP A 815 -36.97 -8.44 27.51
C ASP A 815 -35.74 -8.29 26.58
N SER A 816 -35.86 -8.66 25.29
CA SER A 816 -34.77 -8.50 24.30
C SER A 816 -34.71 -7.11 23.66
N GLN A 817 -34.08 -6.17 24.37
CA GLN A 817 -33.40 -5.02 23.75
C GLN A 817 -31.88 -5.22 23.80
N SER A 818 -31.34 -6.34 23.27
CA SER A 818 -29.89 -6.48 23.06
C SER A 818 -29.53 -6.21 21.60
N ASN A 819 -28.93 -5.04 21.38
CA ASN A 819 -28.26 -4.64 20.15
C ASN A 819 -26.97 -5.43 20.00
N GLU A 820 -26.85 -6.18 18.91
CA GLU A 820 -25.63 -6.45 18.13
C GLU A 820 -26.01 -7.45 17.03
N LEU A 821 -25.28 -7.50 15.93
CA LEU A 821 -25.41 -8.48 14.83
C LEU A 821 -24.07 -9.19 14.74
#